data_AF-A0A5C6S9B6-F1
#
_entry.id   AF-A0A5C6S9B6-F1
#
_cell.length_a   1.000
_cell.length_b   1.000
_cell.length_c   1.000
_cell.angle_alpha   90.00
_cell.angle_beta   90.00
_cell.angle_gamma   90.00
#
_symmetry.space_group_name_H-M   'P 1'
#
loop_
_entity.id
_entity.type
_entity.pdbx_description
1 polymer ?
#
loop_
_entity_poly.entity_id
_entity_poly.type
_entity_poly.pdbx_seq_one_letter_code
_entity_poly.pdbx_strand_id
1 'polypeptide(L)'
;MEKITYPLLIYPLKEDALLGVLAGTDIQAVEPNVQALKKSLRSYLQKQYKKYDEYPAANMTAPKLKMVSMQVRPAYRDRHGVYPMPDSLQIELPVVFGQVPDGHYECHLPYFQESIFYYDPSQFDALVQHAATTWLNNMKPEEIYQLLRYPKPDLDIITLRVNKDRSYFWGGWNFENNYETLSRLAEAYPPSKSKGRGGQSMPEAVWERESEIAEVISKILNTRSNLIVAGPPGTGKSAVLRQAIKRISSRSRKQQLGLTFWKMMPQRITASSKYLGEWEEKAEQLVEELNAANGIIWVENLVQLLEAGGEGPEDSVAAFLMAFLEQGKLQMIGEATPQELESMRRFLPGFAEAFQVVNLPELSEQRIQRIQAELSQFAAQQLKINITADAQQLAYRLLVRYYPYESFPGKLIRFVSQCIQEARAKAQQEIRTSLVTDVFVRQTGLPELFLRDELPLDTAALSAYFGERIIGQPAAVEALSNIVKIYKAGLNNPHRPIASFLFAGPTGVGKTASAKALAEYFFGKGQRQSPLIRIDMSEFQYPEQIVRLIGAGREVGQLVKEVRERPFSVLLLDEVEKADPSIFDALMGLLDEGFMVDAYGRLTSFRNTIIIMTSNLGANNRTAPGFGGGMPEPATYRSAIERYFRPEFVNRIDELVIFRSLEESDIYQITLKELEELRSREGFVKSGLEVHFSEALVRQLASVGFDARYGARPLQRAIEDYVVMPVARWLLQNTIPGQGQLHLDVDANRRLSLKYTAS
;
A
#
# COMPACT_ATOMS: atom_id res chain seq x y z
N MET A 1 7.84 7.34 -52.15
CA MET A 1 9.05 8.10 -51.73
C MET A 1 8.79 9.58 -51.95
N GLU A 2 8.86 10.37 -50.89
CA GLU A 2 8.72 11.83 -50.94
C GLU A 2 10.08 12.48 -51.22
N LYS A 3 10.09 13.64 -51.89
CA LYS A 3 11.30 14.43 -52.17
C LYS A 3 11.31 15.63 -51.24
N ILE A 4 12.31 15.70 -50.36
CA ILE A 4 12.55 16.86 -49.50
C ILE A 4 13.62 17.72 -50.14
N THR A 5 13.38 19.02 -50.18
CA THR A 5 14.20 19.99 -50.90
C THR A 5 14.78 21.01 -49.92
N TYR A 6 16.11 21.03 -49.82
CA TYR A 6 16.84 21.92 -48.92
C TYR A 6 17.54 23.04 -49.71
N PRO A 7 17.31 24.32 -49.39
CA PRO A 7 18.09 25.42 -49.94
C PRO A 7 19.52 25.41 -49.40
N LEU A 8 20.50 25.47 -50.30
CA LEU A 8 21.93 25.51 -50.00
C LEU A 8 22.51 26.86 -50.44
N LEU A 9 22.97 27.66 -49.49
CA LEU A 9 23.76 28.86 -49.76
C LEU A 9 25.24 28.50 -49.87
N ILE A 10 25.90 29.02 -50.89
CA ILE A 10 27.30 28.72 -51.21
C ILE A 10 28.11 30.01 -51.17
N TYR A 11 29.05 30.09 -50.24
CA TYR A 11 29.96 31.23 -50.06
C TYR A 11 31.37 30.86 -50.53
N PRO A 12 31.98 31.62 -51.46
CA PRO A 12 33.36 31.39 -51.86
C PRO A 12 34.34 31.85 -50.77
N LEU A 13 35.24 30.97 -50.31
CA LEU A 13 36.35 31.29 -49.40
C LEU A 13 37.66 31.52 -50.17
N LYS A 14 38.65 32.14 -49.53
CA LYS A 14 39.90 32.63 -50.16
C LYS A 14 40.92 31.54 -50.59
N GLU A 15 40.65 30.25 -50.40
CA GLU A 15 41.61 29.14 -50.61
C GLU A 15 41.00 27.93 -51.37
N ASP A 16 40.37 28.14 -52.53
CA ASP A 16 39.70 27.09 -53.33
C ASP A 16 38.72 26.21 -52.53
N ALA A 17 38.09 26.80 -51.52
CA ALA A 17 37.12 26.15 -50.64
C ALA A 17 35.78 26.90 -50.69
N LEU A 18 34.69 26.15 -50.65
CA LEU A 18 33.33 26.67 -50.61
C LEU A 18 32.70 26.34 -49.26
N LEU A 19 32.17 27.34 -48.58
CA LEU A 19 31.31 27.14 -47.42
C LEU A 19 29.86 26.97 -47.90
N GLY A 20 29.28 25.81 -47.62
CA GLY A 20 27.86 25.55 -47.81
C GLY A 20 27.10 25.66 -46.51
N VAL A 21 26.01 26.42 -46.52
CA VAL A 21 25.07 26.54 -45.39
C VAL A 21 23.69 26.11 -45.86
N LEU A 22 23.10 25.13 -45.18
CA LEU A 22 21.71 24.74 -45.42
C LEU A 22 20.79 25.76 -44.73
N ALA A 23 20.14 26.62 -45.52
CA ALA A 23 19.28 27.67 -44.97
C ALA A 23 18.09 27.03 -44.23
N GLY A 24 17.77 27.58 -43.04
CA GLY A 24 16.78 27.00 -42.12
C GLY A 24 17.34 25.93 -41.16
N THR A 25 18.65 25.68 -41.18
CA THR A 25 19.30 24.72 -40.26
C THR A 25 20.63 25.26 -39.74
N ASP A 26 21.20 24.60 -38.73
CA ASP A 26 22.55 24.83 -38.22
C ASP A 26 23.65 24.07 -39.01
N ILE A 27 23.25 23.36 -40.07
CA ILE A 27 24.13 22.45 -40.80
C ILE A 27 24.94 23.23 -41.85
N GLN A 28 26.26 23.12 -41.72
CA GLN A 28 27.23 23.70 -42.64
C GLN A 28 28.36 22.73 -42.97
N ALA A 29 28.98 22.90 -44.13
CA ALA A 29 30.15 22.13 -44.55
C ALA A 29 31.09 22.99 -45.39
N VAL A 30 32.39 22.70 -45.32
CA VAL A 30 33.41 23.34 -46.18
C VAL A 30 34.02 22.26 -47.07
N GLU A 31 33.95 22.46 -48.38
CA GLU A 31 34.40 21.49 -49.39
C GLU A 31 35.01 22.21 -50.61
N PRO A 32 35.89 21.56 -51.39
CA PRO A 32 36.63 22.23 -52.47
C PRO A 32 35.78 22.62 -53.69
N ASN A 33 34.59 22.04 -53.85
CA ASN A 33 33.68 22.37 -54.95
C ASN A 33 32.23 22.03 -54.61
N VAL A 34 31.29 22.55 -55.40
CA VAL A 34 29.84 22.42 -55.18
C VAL A 34 29.38 20.96 -55.18
N GLN A 35 29.98 20.09 -56.00
CA GLN A 35 29.60 18.68 -56.06
C GLN A 35 30.01 17.92 -54.79
N ALA A 36 31.23 18.17 -54.28
CA ALA A 36 31.71 17.63 -53.02
C ALA A 36 30.83 18.11 -51.85
N LEU A 37 30.52 19.41 -51.84
CA LEU A 37 29.63 20.04 -50.86
C LEU A 37 28.25 19.38 -50.80
N LYS A 38 27.58 19.26 -51.94
CA LYS A 38 26.28 18.57 -52.05
C LYS A 38 26.36 17.12 -51.62
N LYS A 39 27.42 16.40 -51.97
CA LYS A 39 27.60 14.99 -51.60
C LYS A 39 27.79 14.83 -50.09
N SER A 40 28.61 15.68 -49.48
CA SER A 40 28.91 15.65 -48.04
C SER A 40 27.65 15.92 -47.21
N LEU A 41 26.95 17.03 -47.51
CA LEU A 41 25.70 17.42 -46.84
C LEU A 41 24.57 16.40 -47.08
N ARG A 42 24.40 15.91 -48.31
CA ARG A 42 23.39 14.87 -48.60
C ARG A 42 23.68 13.57 -47.86
N SER A 43 24.95 13.16 -47.79
CA SER A 43 25.34 11.96 -47.06
C SER A 43 25.10 12.11 -45.56
N TYR A 44 25.35 13.30 -45.01
CA TYR A 44 25.03 13.62 -43.62
C TYR A 44 23.52 13.54 -43.36
N LEU A 45 22.69 14.23 -44.16
CA LEU A 45 21.23 14.19 -44.06
C LEU A 45 20.68 12.76 -44.20
N GLN A 46 21.22 11.95 -45.12
CA GLN A 46 20.83 10.55 -45.27
C GLN A 46 21.20 9.70 -44.04
N LYS A 47 22.36 9.94 -43.43
CA LYS A 47 22.78 9.25 -42.20
C LYS A 47 21.91 9.65 -41.01
N GLN A 48 21.62 10.95 -40.86
CA GLN A 48 20.72 11.46 -39.83
C GLN A 48 19.33 10.84 -39.97
N TYR A 49 18.77 10.85 -41.18
CA TYR A 49 17.49 10.19 -41.47
C TYR A 49 17.50 8.69 -41.14
N LYS A 50 18.55 7.96 -41.55
CA LYS A 50 18.64 6.52 -41.20
C LYS A 50 18.75 6.26 -39.71
N LYS A 51 19.33 7.19 -38.94
CA LYS A 51 19.63 7.02 -37.52
C LYS A 51 18.48 7.47 -36.62
N TYR A 52 17.78 8.54 -36.97
CA TYR A 52 16.75 9.17 -36.14
C TYR A 52 15.35 9.16 -36.76
N ASP A 53 15.20 8.71 -38.02
CA ASP A 53 13.95 8.75 -38.82
C ASP A 53 13.35 10.15 -38.99
N GLU A 54 14.15 11.18 -38.73
CA GLU A 54 13.81 12.60 -38.85
C GLU A 54 14.53 13.30 -40.00
N TYR A 55 14.02 14.46 -40.37
CA TYR A 55 14.65 15.37 -41.33
C TYR A 55 14.48 16.82 -40.85
N PRO A 56 15.48 17.72 -41.04
CA PRO A 56 15.35 19.12 -40.62
C PRO A 56 14.17 19.83 -41.28
N ALA A 57 13.49 20.71 -40.54
CA ALA A 57 12.37 21.54 -41.00
C ALA A 57 12.85 22.71 -41.86
N ALA A 58 13.35 22.41 -43.06
CA ALA A 58 13.79 23.40 -44.03
C ALA A 58 13.34 23.01 -45.46
N ASN A 59 12.18 22.36 -45.55
CA ASN A 59 11.63 21.89 -46.82
C ASN A 59 10.93 23.03 -47.56
N MET A 60 11.63 23.62 -48.52
CA MET A 60 11.09 24.71 -49.35
C MET A 60 10.86 24.26 -50.78
N THR A 61 9.65 24.53 -51.28
CA THR A 61 9.29 24.36 -52.69
C THR A 61 9.76 25.60 -53.46
N ALA A 62 10.70 25.39 -54.39
CA ALA A 62 11.28 26.43 -55.25
C ALA A 62 11.86 27.65 -54.48
N PRO A 63 12.88 27.44 -53.62
CA PRO A 63 13.50 28.52 -52.85
C PRO A 63 14.13 29.57 -53.79
N LYS A 64 14.03 30.83 -53.38
CA LYS A 64 14.63 32.00 -54.06
C LYS A 64 15.53 32.76 -53.10
N LEU A 65 16.60 33.34 -53.61
CA LEU A 65 17.51 34.19 -52.85
C LEU A 65 17.26 35.66 -53.22
N LYS A 66 17.02 36.51 -52.22
CA LYS A 66 16.96 37.97 -52.37
C LYS A 66 18.02 38.60 -51.47
N MET A 67 18.77 39.56 -52.01
CA MET A 67 19.62 40.42 -51.20
C MET A 67 18.79 41.61 -50.74
N VAL A 68 18.72 41.82 -49.43
CA VAL A 68 17.99 42.92 -48.81
C VAL A 68 19.01 43.93 -48.27
N SER A 69 18.96 45.14 -48.81
CA SER A 69 19.85 46.23 -48.42
C SER A 69 19.30 46.97 -47.21
N MET A 70 20.06 47.01 -46.13
CA MET A 70 19.70 47.63 -44.87
C MET A 70 20.65 48.77 -44.54
N GLN A 71 20.11 49.96 -44.26
CA GLN A 71 20.88 51.07 -43.67
C GLN A 71 20.77 50.96 -42.15
N VAL A 72 21.87 50.67 -41.48
CA VAL A 72 21.95 50.61 -40.01
C VAL A 72 22.93 51.64 -39.50
N ARG A 73 22.63 52.25 -38.36
CA ARG A 73 23.57 53.09 -37.62
C ARG A 73 24.03 52.32 -36.38
N PRO A 74 25.20 51.66 -36.42
CA PRO A 74 25.69 50.86 -35.29
C PRO A 74 25.74 51.69 -34.01
N ALA A 75 25.42 51.10 -32.87
CA ALA A 75 25.48 51.79 -31.58
C ALA A 75 26.07 50.89 -30.50
N TYR A 76 26.92 51.45 -29.64
CA TYR A 76 27.31 50.81 -28.39
C TYR A 76 26.20 50.99 -27.36
N ARG A 77 25.82 49.89 -26.70
CA ARG A 77 24.78 49.90 -25.66
C ARG A 77 25.38 49.40 -24.36
N ASP A 78 25.22 50.18 -23.29
CA ASP A 78 25.54 49.77 -21.92
C ASP A 78 24.35 50.04 -20.98
N ARG A 79 24.53 49.89 -19.67
CA ARG A 79 23.47 50.13 -18.68
C ARG A 79 23.09 51.62 -18.54
N HIS A 80 23.88 52.53 -19.10
CA HIS A 80 23.76 53.99 -18.93
C HIS A 80 23.27 54.71 -20.18
N GLY A 81 23.28 54.07 -21.36
CA GLY A 81 22.68 54.64 -22.56
C GLY A 81 23.01 53.90 -23.87
N VAL A 82 22.61 54.54 -24.98
CA VAL A 82 22.88 54.10 -26.35
C VAL A 82 23.75 55.15 -27.04
N TYR A 83 24.92 54.76 -27.50
CA TYR A 83 25.92 55.63 -28.11
C TYR A 83 26.07 55.27 -29.60
N PRO A 84 25.31 55.93 -30.51
CA PRO A 84 25.37 55.64 -31.94
C PRO A 84 26.69 56.12 -32.57
N MET A 85 27.23 55.34 -33.50
CA MET A 85 28.37 55.75 -34.32
C MET A 85 28.00 56.92 -35.25
N PRO A 86 28.96 57.78 -35.62
CA PRO A 86 28.69 58.92 -36.49
C PRO A 86 28.12 58.50 -37.85
N ASP A 87 28.61 57.42 -38.43
CA ASP A 87 28.28 56.98 -39.79
C ASP A 87 27.23 55.86 -39.85
N SER A 88 26.35 55.89 -40.86
CA SER A 88 25.50 54.75 -41.22
C SER A 88 26.25 53.77 -42.11
N LEU A 89 26.02 52.48 -41.92
CA LEU A 89 26.53 51.39 -42.74
C LEU A 89 25.41 50.78 -43.58
N GLN A 90 25.71 50.49 -44.85
CA GLN A 90 24.86 49.71 -45.74
C GLN A 90 25.24 48.23 -45.66
N ILE A 91 24.29 47.36 -45.37
CA ILE A 91 24.50 45.92 -45.22
C ILE A 91 23.60 45.17 -46.18
N GLU A 92 24.19 44.26 -46.94
CA GLU A 92 23.47 43.36 -47.84
C GLU A 92 23.22 42.02 -47.15
N LEU A 93 21.96 41.74 -46.81
CA LEU A 93 21.56 40.52 -46.14
C LEU A 93 20.99 39.51 -47.16
N PRO A 94 21.55 38.29 -47.27
CA PRO A 94 20.95 37.23 -48.07
C PRO A 94 19.73 36.68 -47.33
N VAL A 95 18.60 36.61 -48.01
CA VAL A 95 17.35 36.03 -47.48
C VAL A 95 16.86 34.97 -48.46
N VAL A 96 16.69 33.75 -47.96
CA VAL A 96 16.13 32.65 -48.74
C VAL A 96 14.67 32.53 -48.41
N PHE A 97 13.80 32.50 -49.41
CA PHE A 97 12.36 32.41 -49.18
C PHE A 97 11.69 31.49 -50.19
N GLY A 98 10.59 30.87 -49.80
CA GLY A 98 9.89 29.90 -50.62
C GLY A 98 8.57 29.46 -49.99
N GLN A 99 7.81 28.64 -50.72
CA GLN A 99 6.57 28.07 -50.21
C GLN A 99 6.85 26.71 -49.57
N VAL A 100 6.31 26.46 -48.38
CA VAL A 100 6.43 25.20 -47.67
C VAL A 100 5.31 24.25 -48.15
N PRO A 101 5.45 22.91 -48.12
CA PRO A 101 4.43 21.98 -48.60
C PRO A 101 3.02 22.19 -48.02
N ASP A 102 2.90 22.74 -46.82
CA ASP A 102 1.62 23.03 -46.14
C ASP A 102 0.93 24.33 -46.63
N GLY A 103 1.45 24.94 -47.71
CA GLY A 103 0.80 26.03 -48.44
C GLY A 103 1.16 27.44 -47.98
N HIS A 104 1.75 27.61 -46.79
CA HIS A 104 2.27 28.90 -46.30
C HIS A 104 3.68 29.19 -46.84
N TYR A 105 4.17 30.39 -46.60
CA TYR A 105 5.51 30.84 -46.99
C TYR A 105 6.43 30.93 -45.78
N GLU A 106 7.70 30.69 -46.03
CA GLU A 106 8.75 30.83 -45.04
C GLU A 106 9.91 31.61 -45.66
N CYS A 107 10.58 32.43 -44.84
CA CYS A 107 11.87 33.01 -45.20
C CYS A 107 12.89 32.80 -44.10
N HIS A 108 14.12 32.48 -44.50
CA HIS A 108 15.26 32.25 -43.64
C HIS A 108 16.24 33.41 -43.79
N LEU A 109 16.70 33.92 -42.65
CA LEU A 109 17.77 34.91 -42.55
C LEU A 109 19.02 34.21 -41.98
N PRO A 110 19.92 33.69 -42.83
CA PRO A 110 21.01 32.81 -42.41
C PRO A 110 21.97 33.45 -41.41
N TYR A 111 22.22 34.77 -41.52
CA TYR A 111 23.12 35.48 -40.61
C TYR A 111 22.58 35.58 -39.19
N PHE A 112 21.26 35.48 -39.01
CA PHE A 112 20.63 35.50 -37.69
C PHE A 112 20.23 34.09 -37.23
N GLN A 113 20.30 33.08 -38.12
CA GLN A 113 19.75 31.73 -37.91
C GLN A 113 18.25 31.72 -37.57
N GLU A 114 17.52 32.71 -38.11
CA GLU A 114 16.10 32.91 -37.83
C GLU A 114 15.24 32.59 -39.06
N SER A 115 14.01 32.14 -38.79
CA SER A 115 13.03 31.80 -39.82
C SER A 115 11.69 32.46 -39.51
N ILE A 116 11.05 33.04 -40.53
CA ILE A 116 9.79 33.76 -40.39
C ILE A 116 8.74 33.08 -41.26
N PHE A 117 7.63 32.68 -40.64
CA PHE A 117 6.48 32.10 -41.31
C PHE A 117 5.44 33.18 -41.60
N TYR A 118 4.90 33.18 -42.81
CA TYR A 118 3.89 34.14 -43.24
C TYR A 118 2.95 33.54 -44.29
N TYR A 119 1.72 34.03 -44.34
CA TYR A 119 0.66 33.46 -45.19
C TYR A 119 0.48 34.21 -46.51
N ASP A 120 0.86 35.50 -46.57
CA ASP A 120 0.72 36.35 -47.75
C ASP A 120 2.10 36.80 -48.27
N PRO A 121 2.48 36.46 -49.53
CA PRO A 121 3.71 36.91 -50.18
C PRO A 121 3.97 38.42 -50.10
N SER A 122 2.92 39.24 -50.07
CA SER A 122 3.05 40.70 -49.99
C SER A 122 3.70 41.18 -48.69
N GLN A 123 3.61 40.39 -47.62
CA GLN A 123 4.16 40.70 -46.30
C GLN A 123 5.67 40.48 -46.22
N PHE A 124 6.27 39.75 -47.17
CA PHE A 124 7.67 39.35 -47.13
C PHE A 124 8.63 40.52 -46.91
N ASP A 125 8.51 41.59 -47.71
CA ASP A 125 9.44 42.72 -47.65
C ASP A 125 9.33 43.48 -46.31
N ALA A 126 8.09 43.69 -45.82
CA ALA A 126 7.86 44.37 -44.55
C ALA A 126 8.38 43.55 -43.35
N LEU A 127 8.13 42.24 -43.34
CA LEU A 127 8.56 41.34 -42.27
C LEU A 127 10.09 41.23 -42.21
N VAL A 128 10.72 41.00 -43.36
CA VAL A 128 12.19 40.90 -43.44
C VAL A 128 12.85 42.21 -43.04
N GLN A 129 12.34 43.36 -43.51
CA GLN A 129 12.88 44.66 -43.11
C GLN A 129 12.72 44.91 -41.61
N HIS A 130 11.54 44.65 -41.04
CA HIS A 130 11.30 44.84 -39.61
C HIS A 130 12.20 43.96 -38.76
N ALA A 131 12.29 42.68 -39.12
CA ALA A 131 13.06 41.70 -38.37
C ALA A 131 14.57 41.98 -38.49
N ALA A 132 15.09 42.18 -39.70
CA ALA A 132 16.48 42.55 -39.93
C ALA A 132 16.87 43.86 -39.20
N THR A 133 16.00 44.87 -39.22
CA THR A 133 16.23 46.12 -38.47
C THR A 133 16.35 45.86 -36.97
N THR A 134 15.44 45.05 -36.43
CA THR A 134 15.40 44.72 -35.00
C THR A 134 16.67 43.99 -34.56
N TRP A 135 17.12 42.99 -35.31
CA TRP A 135 18.35 42.26 -35.00
C TRP A 135 19.59 43.14 -35.17
N LEU A 136 19.72 43.85 -36.30
CA LEU A 136 20.87 44.74 -36.53
C LEU A 136 20.97 45.85 -35.48
N ASN A 137 19.85 46.40 -34.98
CA ASN A 137 19.86 47.43 -33.95
C ASN A 137 20.30 46.91 -32.56
N ASN A 138 20.22 45.60 -32.33
CA ASN A 138 20.61 44.94 -31.09
C ASN A 138 22.04 44.37 -31.13
N MET A 139 22.68 44.36 -32.31
CA MET A 139 24.07 43.92 -32.47
C MET A 139 25.06 45.01 -32.07
N LYS A 140 26.20 44.59 -31.54
CA LYS A 140 27.35 45.48 -31.29
C LYS A 140 27.97 45.90 -32.61
N PRO A 141 28.62 47.08 -32.69
CA PRO A 141 29.25 47.52 -33.93
C PRO A 141 30.23 46.50 -34.52
N GLU A 142 31.02 45.82 -33.69
CA GLU A 142 31.93 44.76 -34.15
C GLU A 142 31.22 43.63 -34.91
N GLU A 143 30.09 43.15 -34.39
CA GLU A 143 29.28 42.07 -35.00
C GLU A 143 28.73 42.53 -36.35
N ILE A 144 28.27 43.79 -36.43
CA ILE A 144 27.78 44.41 -37.66
C ILE A 144 28.90 44.52 -38.72
N TYR A 145 30.11 44.92 -38.32
CA TYR A 145 31.26 44.99 -39.22
C TYR A 145 31.72 43.60 -39.71
N GLN A 146 31.51 42.54 -38.93
CA GLN A 146 31.79 41.17 -39.38
C GLN A 146 30.86 40.75 -40.52
N LEU A 147 29.59 41.18 -40.51
CA LEU A 147 28.64 40.87 -41.58
C LEU A 147 29.07 41.42 -42.95
N LEU A 148 29.76 42.57 -42.98
CA LEU A 148 30.31 43.18 -44.20
C LEU A 148 31.40 42.33 -44.87
N ARG A 149 31.98 41.34 -44.18
CA ARG A 149 33.05 40.50 -44.71
C ARG A 149 32.53 39.31 -45.51
N TYR A 150 31.25 38.97 -45.39
CA TYR A 150 30.70 37.83 -46.11
C TYR A 150 30.48 38.18 -47.59
N PRO A 151 31.02 37.39 -48.53
CA PRO A 151 30.71 37.57 -49.94
C PRO A 151 29.24 37.24 -50.21
N LYS A 152 28.72 37.75 -51.32
CA LYS A 152 27.37 37.40 -51.79
C LYS A 152 27.30 35.88 -52.06
N PRO A 153 26.37 35.13 -51.45
CA PRO A 153 26.25 33.71 -51.70
C PRO A 153 25.51 33.41 -53.01
N ASP A 154 25.80 32.26 -53.59
CA ASP A 154 24.96 31.62 -54.60
C ASP A 154 23.93 30.69 -53.94
N LEU A 155 22.78 30.50 -54.58
CA LEU A 155 21.74 29.57 -54.12
C LEU A 155 21.72 28.32 -55.00
N ASP A 156 21.79 27.17 -54.35
CA ASP A 156 21.61 25.86 -54.96
C ASP A 156 20.67 25.01 -54.09
N ILE A 157 20.38 23.78 -54.51
CA ILE A 157 19.39 22.91 -53.88
C ILE A 157 19.93 21.50 -53.66
N ILE A 158 19.65 20.92 -52.49
CA ILE A 158 19.87 19.51 -52.19
C ILE A 158 18.51 18.79 -52.11
N THR A 159 18.35 17.71 -52.87
CA THR A 159 17.14 16.87 -52.84
C THR A 159 17.40 15.52 -52.19
N LEU A 160 16.64 15.22 -51.12
CA LEU A 160 16.63 13.95 -50.42
C LEU A 160 15.38 13.13 -50.86
N ARG A 161 15.54 11.83 -51.09
CA ARG A 161 14.40 10.91 -51.31
C ARG A 161 14.17 10.11 -50.04
N VAL A 162 12.99 10.24 -49.43
CA VAL A 162 12.61 9.56 -48.18
C VAL A 162 11.41 8.63 -48.40
N ASN A 163 11.26 7.59 -47.58
CA ASN A 163 10.12 6.67 -47.71
C ASN A 163 8.99 7.08 -46.77
N LYS A 164 7.76 7.22 -47.29
CA LYS A 164 6.61 7.78 -46.57
C LYS A 164 5.94 6.77 -45.62
N ASP A 165 6.22 5.46 -45.81
CA ASP A 165 5.63 4.37 -45.02
C ASP A 165 6.42 4.01 -43.74
N ARG A 166 7.48 4.76 -43.43
CA ARG A 166 7.93 4.87 -42.05
C ARG A 166 7.15 6.02 -41.45
N SER A 167 6.15 5.66 -40.66
CA SER A 167 5.36 6.55 -39.82
C SER A 167 6.21 7.72 -39.34
N TYR A 168 5.75 8.94 -39.63
CA TYR A 168 6.27 10.18 -39.04
C TYR A 168 6.44 9.99 -37.53
N PHE A 169 7.68 9.73 -37.13
CA PHE A 169 8.20 9.88 -35.79
C PHE A 169 9.25 11.00 -35.94
N TRP A 170 8.80 12.25 -35.90
CA TRP A 170 9.58 13.25 -35.16
C TRP A 170 9.64 12.73 -33.71
N GLY A 171 10.74 12.57 -33.00
CA GLY A 171 12.01 13.18 -33.26
C GLY A 171 12.59 13.87 -32.05
N GLY A 172 13.56 13.22 -31.42
CA GLY A 172 14.59 13.82 -30.55
C GLY A 172 14.19 14.54 -29.26
N TRP A 173 12.98 15.06 -29.16
CA TRP A 173 12.30 15.36 -27.92
C TRP A 173 11.41 14.16 -27.63
N ASN A 174 11.60 13.52 -26.48
CA ASN A 174 10.47 12.86 -25.85
C ASN A 174 9.44 13.96 -25.55
N PHE A 175 8.62 14.33 -26.53
CA PHE A 175 7.21 14.21 -26.23
C PHE A 175 6.96 12.69 -26.16
N GLU A 176 7.33 12.08 -25.02
CA GLU A 176 6.30 11.28 -24.37
C GLU A 176 5.06 12.17 -24.49
N ASN A 177 3.92 11.67 -24.96
CA ASN A 177 2.69 12.37 -24.62
C ASN A 177 2.78 12.48 -23.11
N ASN A 178 3.23 13.63 -22.63
CA ASN A 178 3.66 13.81 -21.27
C ASN A 178 2.33 14.17 -20.66
N TYR A 179 1.51 13.13 -20.55
CA TYR A 179 0.28 13.16 -19.81
C TYR A 179 0.76 13.34 -18.38
N GLU A 180 1.13 14.57 -18.04
CA GLU A 180 1.90 14.89 -16.84
C GLU A 180 1.01 14.59 -15.65
N THR A 181 -0.27 14.99 -15.75
CA THR A 181 -1.27 14.71 -14.74
C THR A 181 -1.62 13.22 -14.71
N LEU A 182 -1.85 12.56 -15.84
CA LEU A 182 -2.16 11.14 -15.92
C LEU A 182 -1.01 10.27 -15.42
N SER A 183 0.24 10.58 -15.75
CA SER A 183 1.42 9.82 -15.32
C SER A 183 1.76 10.07 -13.85
N ARG A 184 1.36 11.22 -13.31
CA ARG A 184 1.45 11.54 -11.88
C ARG A 184 0.36 10.83 -11.08
N LEU A 185 -0.88 10.82 -11.58
CA LEU A 185 -2.05 10.29 -10.89
C LEU A 185 -2.23 8.78 -11.11
N ALA A 186 -1.82 8.25 -12.25
CA ALA A 186 -2.02 6.86 -12.65
C ALA A 186 -0.75 6.25 -13.27
N GLU A 187 -0.70 4.92 -13.29
CA GLU A 187 0.41 4.16 -13.85
C GLU A 187 -0.05 3.36 -15.06
N ALA A 188 0.67 3.46 -16.18
CA ALA A 188 0.35 2.68 -17.38
C ALA A 188 0.37 1.16 -17.07
N TYR A 189 -0.68 0.46 -17.54
CA TYR A 189 -0.88 -0.96 -17.30
C TYR A 189 -1.16 -1.70 -18.63
N PRO A 190 -0.68 -2.94 -18.84
CA PRO A 190 0.32 -3.66 -18.04
C PRO A 190 1.68 -2.94 -18.03
N PRO A 191 2.49 -3.08 -16.96
CA PRO A 191 3.79 -2.43 -16.87
C PRO A 191 4.72 -2.86 -18.02
N SER A 192 5.62 -1.97 -18.45
CA SER A 192 6.57 -2.28 -19.51
C SER A 192 7.52 -3.41 -19.10
N LYS A 193 7.94 -4.24 -20.07
CA LYS A 193 8.75 -5.45 -19.82
C LYS A 193 10.08 -5.18 -19.11
N SER A 194 10.59 -3.94 -19.09
CA SER A 194 11.83 -3.57 -18.40
C SER A 194 11.66 -3.38 -16.87
N LYS A 195 10.46 -3.07 -16.38
CA LYS A 195 10.19 -2.89 -14.94
C LYS A 195 9.72 -4.15 -14.20
N GLY A 196 9.38 -5.23 -14.93
CA GLY A 196 8.78 -6.45 -14.36
C GLY A 196 9.72 -7.65 -14.11
N ARG A 197 11.05 -7.48 -14.25
CA ARG A 197 12.03 -8.59 -14.13
C ARG A 197 12.54 -8.82 -12.69
N GLY A 198 11.66 -8.67 -11.70
CA GLY A 198 11.93 -8.97 -10.30
C GLY A 198 11.32 -10.30 -9.87
N GLY A 199 12.07 -11.39 -9.99
CA GLY A 199 11.74 -12.71 -9.42
C GLY A 199 10.91 -13.62 -10.33
N GLN A 200 11.20 -14.92 -10.32
CA GLN A 200 10.30 -15.97 -10.81
C GLN A 200 8.99 -15.91 -10.00
N SER A 201 8.10 -15.03 -10.42
CA SER A 201 6.78 -14.81 -9.84
C SER A 201 5.91 -16.03 -10.09
N MET A 202 5.00 -16.27 -9.15
CA MET A 202 3.83 -17.13 -9.31
C MET A 202 3.13 -16.91 -10.65
N PRO A 203 2.42 -17.93 -11.17
CA PRO A 203 1.80 -17.84 -12.48
C PRO A 203 0.77 -16.72 -12.48
N GLU A 204 0.83 -15.85 -13.50
CA GLU A 204 -0.25 -14.91 -13.83
C GLU A 204 -1.47 -15.64 -14.45
N ALA A 205 -1.46 -16.96 -14.49
CA ALA A 205 -2.52 -17.76 -15.07
C ALA A 205 -3.79 -17.66 -14.21
N VAL A 206 -4.90 -17.31 -14.87
CA VAL A 206 -6.22 -17.27 -14.25
C VAL A 206 -6.98 -18.51 -14.69
N TRP A 207 -6.81 -19.59 -13.94
CA TRP A 207 -7.48 -20.86 -14.21
C TRP A 207 -8.97 -20.78 -13.89
N GLU A 208 -9.78 -21.56 -14.61
CA GLU A 208 -11.22 -21.72 -14.34
C GLU A 208 -12.02 -20.40 -14.35
N ARG A 209 -11.61 -19.39 -15.14
CA ARG A 209 -12.35 -18.10 -15.27
C ARG A 209 -12.47 -17.60 -16.71
N GLU A 210 -12.40 -18.49 -17.69
CA GLU A 210 -12.35 -18.11 -19.11
C GLU A 210 -13.64 -17.42 -19.57
N SER A 211 -14.80 -17.89 -19.11
CA SER A 211 -16.11 -17.26 -19.39
C SER A 211 -16.17 -15.81 -18.91
N GLU A 212 -15.75 -15.56 -17.67
CA GLU A 212 -15.81 -14.25 -17.06
C GLU A 212 -14.77 -13.30 -17.67
N ILE A 213 -13.59 -13.81 -18.03
CA ILE A 213 -12.60 -13.04 -18.80
C ILE A 213 -13.16 -12.64 -20.17
N ALA A 214 -13.82 -13.56 -20.88
CA ALA A 214 -14.41 -13.27 -22.18
C ALA A 214 -15.54 -12.23 -22.07
N GLU A 215 -16.38 -12.31 -21.04
CA GLU A 215 -17.43 -11.33 -20.76
C GLU A 215 -16.84 -9.95 -20.48
N VAL A 216 -15.83 -9.85 -19.60
CA VAL A 216 -15.11 -8.60 -19.29
C VAL A 216 -14.52 -7.99 -20.56
N ILE A 217 -13.84 -8.80 -21.39
CA ILE A 217 -13.26 -8.32 -22.66
C ILE A 217 -14.35 -7.79 -23.59
N SER A 218 -15.47 -8.50 -23.72
CA SER A 218 -16.59 -8.09 -24.56
C SER A 218 -17.19 -6.76 -24.09
N LYS A 219 -17.44 -6.60 -22.79
CA LYS A 219 -18.01 -5.36 -22.21
C LYS A 219 -17.06 -4.17 -22.35
N ILE A 220 -15.76 -4.38 -22.24
CA ILE A 220 -14.78 -3.30 -22.42
C ILE A 220 -14.68 -2.89 -23.89
N LEU A 221 -14.55 -3.84 -24.82
CA LEU A 221 -14.27 -3.54 -26.22
C LEU A 221 -15.50 -3.23 -27.07
N ASN A 222 -16.57 -3.99 -26.90
CA ASN A 222 -17.72 -3.95 -27.81
C ASN A 222 -18.76 -2.92 -27.34
N THR A 223 -19.09 -2.92 -26.05
CA THR A 223 -20.10 -2.01 -25.48
C THR A 223 -19.49 -0.73 -24.91
N ARG A 224 -18.15 -0.64 -24.81
CA ARG A 224 -17.41 0.47 -24.19
C ARG A 224 -17.97 0.89 -22.84
N SER A 225 -18.44 -0.09 -22.07
CA SER A 225 -19.12 0.17 -20.80
C SER A 225 -18.12 0.45 -19.69
N ASN A 226 -18.52 1.27 -18.71
CA ASN A 226 -17.88 1.26 -17.41
C ASN A 226 -18.19 -0.07 -16.73
N LEU A 227 -17.21 -0.67 -16.06
CA LEU A 227 -17.28 -2.06 -15.60
C LEU A 227 -16.88 -2.22 -14.15
N ILE A 228 -17.70 -2.91 -13.37
CA ILE A 228 -17.35 -3.41 -12.04
C ILE A 228 -17.31 -4.92 -12.09
N VAL A 229 -16.16 -5.51 -11.75
CA VAL A 229 -16.09 -6.93 -11.43
C VAL A 229 -16.42 -7.10 -9.96
N ALA A 230 -17.61 -7.64 -9.66
CA ALA A 230 -18.13 -7.76 -8.32
C ALA A 230 -18.04 -9.19 -7.80
N GLY A 231 -17.64 -9.38 -6.55
CA GLY A 231 -17.64 -10.70 -5.92
C GLY A 231 -16.92 -10.72 -4.57
N PRO A 232 -17.10 -11.78 -3.77
CA PRO A 232 -16.46 -11.90 -2.46
C PRO A 232 -14.92 -11.71 -2.47
N PRO A 233 -14.30 -11.32 -1.35
CA PRO A 233 -12.84 -11.21 -1.25
C PRO A 233 -12.14 -12.54 -1.60
N GLY A 234 -11.16 -12.51 -2.50
CA GLY A 234 -10.37 -13.71 -2.86
C GLY A 234 -10.89 -14.52 -4.06
N THR A 235 -12.04 -14.21 -4.66
CA THR A 235 -12.58 -14.94 -5.83
C THR A 235 -11.78 -14.78 -7.14
N GLY A 236 -10.85 -13.83 -7.17
CA GLY A 236 -9.96 -13.59 -8.32
C GLY A 236 -10.28 -12.35 -9.16
N LYS A 237 -11.04 -11.38 -8.64
CA LYS A 237 -11.44 -10.14 -9.34
C LYS A 237 -10.29 -9.44 -10.06
N SER A 238 -9.24 -9.07 -9.32
CA SER A 238 -8.07 -8.39 -9.89
C SER A 238 -7.35 -9.27 -10.91
N ALA A 239 -7.31 -10.58 -10.70
CA ALA A 239 -6.66 -11.50 -11.63
C ALA A 239 -7.40 -11.54 -12.98
N VAL A 240 -8.74 -11.63 -12.94
CA VAL A 240 -9.60 -11.57 -14.14
C VAL A 240 -9.40 -10.26 -14.90
N LEU A 241 -9.44 -9.11 -14.21
CA LEU A 241 -9.19 -7.81 -14.82
C LEU A 241 -7.81 -7.71 -15.47
N ARG A 242 -6.74 -8.10 -14.75
CA ARG A 242 -5.37 -8.07 -15.29
C ARG A 242 -5.24 -8.91 -16.55
N GLN A 243 -5.82 -10.11 -16.55
CA GLN A 243 -5.75 -11.01 -17.69
C GLN A 243 -6.58 -10.52 -18.87
N ALA A 244 -7.76 -9.94 -18.61
CA ALA A 244 -8.56 -9.29 -19.64
C ALA A 244 -7.79 -8.11 -20.27
N ILE A 245 -7.24 -7.21 -19.45
CA ILE A 245 -6.43 -6.07 -19.91
C ILE A 245 -5.25 -6.56 -20.75
N LYS A 246 -4.48 -7.56 -20.27
CA LYS A 246 -3.34 -8.13 -21.00
C LYS A 246 -3.74 -8.66 -22.39
N ARG A 247 -4.86 -9.39 -22.47
CA ARG A 247 -5.40 -9.90 -23.75
C ARG A 247 -5.85 -8.76 -24.65
N ILE A 248 -6.55 -7.76 -24.12
CA ILE A 248 -6.98 -6.58 -24.87
C ILE A 248 -5.78 -5.81 -25.40
N SER A 249 -4.78 -5.49 -24.56
CA SER A 249 -3.57 -4.80 -24.99
C SER A 249 -2.81 -5.57 -26.07
N SER A 250 -2.77 -6.90 -25.98
CA SER A 250 -2.16 -7.74 -27.02
C SER A 250 -2.91 -7.69 -28.35
N ARG A 251 -4.25 -7.65 -28.31
CA ARG A 251 -5.12 -7.52 -29.48
C ARG A 251 -5.06 -6.12 -30.08
N SER A 252 -5.06 -5.09 -29.23
CA SER A 252 -4.93 -3.67 -29.60
C SER A 252 -3.65 -3.41 -30.39
N ARG A 253 -2.52 -4.01 -29.99
CA ARG A 253 -1.27 -3.94 -30.77
C ARG A 253 -1.34 -4.63 -32.13
N LYS A 254 -2.06 -5.74 -32.25
CA LYS A 254 -2.21 -6.49 -33.51
C LYS A 254 -3.21 -5.84 -34.48
N GLN A 255 -4.27 -5.24 -33.95
CA GLN A 255 -5.38 -4.66 -34.71
C GLN A 255 -5.33 -3.12 -34.76
N GLN A 256 -4.26 -2.52 -34.22
CA GLN A 256 -4.01 -1.08 -34.21
C GLN A 256 -5.17 -0.25 -33.60
N LEU A 257 -5.82 -0.79 -32.56
CA LEU A 257 -6.96 -0.15 -31.88
C LEU A 257 -6.57 1.07 -31.04
N GLY A 258 -5.27 1.25 -30.74
CA GLY A 258 -4.75 2.40 -30.01
C GLY A 258 -5.16 2.48 -28.52
N LEU A 259 -5.86 1.47 -27.97
CA LEU A 259 -6.33 1.49 -26.58
C LEU A 259 -5.18 1.40 -25.57
N THR A 260 -5.19 2.28 -24.57
CA THR A 260 -4.27 2.26 -23.42
C THR A 260 -5.02 1.96 -22.12
N PHE A 261 -4.32 1.42 -21.12
CA PHE A 261 -4.89 1.20 -19.78
C PHE A 261 -4.01 1.86 -18.73
N TRP A 262 -4.64 2.45 -17.73
CA TRP A 262 -3.99 3.20 -16.68
C TRP A 262 -4.56 2.78 -15.34
N LYS A 263 -3.72 2.56 -14.34
CA LYS A 263 -4.13 2.11 -13.01
C LYS A 263 -3.95 3.23 -12.00
N MET A 264 -4.98 3.53 -11.21
CA MET A 264 -4.98 4.66 -10.28
C MET A 264 -5.45 4.26 -8.88
N MET A 265 -4.83 4.88 -7.86
CA MET A 265 -5.34 4.92 -6.49
C MET A 265 -6.10 6.24 -6.28
N PRO A 266 -7.35 6.23 -5.78
CA PRO A 266 -8.18 7.43 -5.60
C PRO A 266 -7.50 8.58 -4.84
N GLN A 267 -6.72 8.25 -3.79
CA GLN A 267 -6.03 9.23 -2.95
C GLN A 267 -5.05 10.12 -3.71
N ARG A 268 -4.58 9.69 -4.89
CA ARG A 268 -3.64 10.47 -5.70
C ARG A 268 -4.29 11.74 -6.27
N ILE A 269 -5.60 11.72 -6.55
CA ILE A 269 -6.31 12.89 -7.09
C ILE A 269 -6.31 14.03 -6.07
N THR A 270 -6.60 13.69 -4.81
CA THR A 270 -6.65 14.63 -3.70
C THR A 270 -5.27 14.93 -3.11
N ALA A 271 -4.25 14.15 -3.49
CA ALA A 271 -2.90 14.35 -2.97
C ALA A 271 -2.38 15.73 -3.35
N SER A 272 -1.87 16.45 -2.34
CA SER A 272 -1.28 17.78 -2.47
C SER A 272 -2.24 18.88 -2.92
N SER A 273 -3.55 18.65 -2.92
CA SER A 273 -4.54 19.72 -3.11
C SER A 273 -4.71 20.46 -1.77
N LYS A 274 -4.32 21.74 -1.74
CA LYS A 274 -4.39 22.62 -0.56
C LYS A 274 -5.52 23.63 -0.66
N TYR A 275 -5.94 23.95 -1.88
CA TYR A 275 -6.98 24.95 -2.14
C TYR A 275 -8.22 24.30 -2.76
N LEU A 276 -9.38 24.94 -2.56
CA LEU A 276 -10.66 24.51 -3.13
C LEU A 276 -10.57 24.48 -4.67
N GLY A 277 -11.10 23.43 -5.30
CA GLY A 277 -11.12 23.28 -6.76
C GLY A 277 -9.86 22.65 -7.39
N GLU A 278 -8.72 22.60 -6.69
CA GLU A 278 -7.48 22.06 -7.28
C GLU A 278 -7.56 20.57 -7.62
N TRP A 279 -8.33 19.78 -6.85
CA TRP A 279 -8.52 18.37 -7.16
C TRP A 279 -9.52 18.17 -8.32
N GLU A 280 -10.47 19.09 -8.50
CA GLU A 280 -11.44 19.05 -9.61
C GLU A 280 -10.73 19.35 -10.92
N GLU A 281 -9.88 20.38 -10.96
CA GLU A 281 -9.04 20.71 -12.12
C GLU A 281 -8.12 19.54 -12.50
N LYS A 282 -7.48 18.90 -11.49
CA LYS A 282 -6.69 17.67 -11.71
C LYS A 282 -7.53 16.52 -12.27
N ALA A 283 -8.77 16.37 -11.82
CA ALA A 283 -9.66 15.31 -12.29
C ALA A 283 -10.15 15.58 -13.72
N GLU A 284 -10.45 16.83 -14.06
CA GLU A 284 -10.80 17.25 -15.42
C GLU A 284 -9.62 17.02 -16.38
N GLN A 285 -8.43 17.50 -16.02
CA GLN A 285 -7.22 17.29 -16.81
C GLN A 285 -6.86 15.81 -16.96
N LEU A 286 -7.09 14.99 -15.92
CA LEU A 286 -6.95 13.53 -16.00
C LEU A 286 -7.89 12.94 -17.07
N VAL A 287 -9.15 13.37 -17.12
CA VAL A 287 -10.12 12.88 -18.11
C VAL A 287 -9.72 13.31 -19.53
N GLU A 288 -9.27 14.55 -19.71
CA GLU A 288 -8.78 15.05 -21.00
C GLU A 288 -7.59 14.24 -21.50
N GLU A 289 -6.59 14.04 -20.64
CA GLU A 289 -5.39 13.27 -20.96
C GLU A 289 -5.70 11.78 -21.22
N LEU A 290 -6.63 11.18 -20.46
CA LEU A 290 -7.11 9.82 -20.72
C LEU A 290 -7.79 9.71 -22.10
N ASN A 291 -8.64 10.67 -22.44
CA ASN A 291 -9.33 10.67 -23.73
C ASN A 291 -8.33 10.84 -24.88
N ALA A 292 -7.35 11.75 -24.74
CA ALA A 292 -6.25 11.92 -25.69
C ALA A 292 -5.37 10.65 -25.80
N ALA A 293 -5.29 9.84 -24.74
CA ALA A 293 -4.59 8.56 -24.73
C ALA A 293 -5.42 7.37 -25.22
N ASN A 294 -6.70 7.58 -25.59
CA ASN A 294 -7.68 6.51 -25.80
C ASN A 294 -7.62 5.49 -24.63
N GLY A 295 -7.60 6.05 -23.43
CA GLY A 295 -7.21 5.39 -22.19
C GLY A 295 -8.40 4.94 -21.36
N ILE A 296 -8.32 3.72 -20.83
CA ILE A 296 -9.27 3.17 -19.87
C ILE A 296 -8.62 3.18 -18.50
N ILE A 297 -9.30 3.76 -17.50
CA ILE A 297 -8.77 3.83 -16.14
C ILE A 297 -9.27 2.67 -15.27
N TRP A 298 -8.33 1.98 -14.64
CA TRP A 298 -8.57 0.96 -13.63
C TRP A 298 -8.39 1.58 -12.24
N VAL A 299 -9.48 1.68 -11.50
CA VAL A 299 -9.48 2.13 -10.10
C VAL A 299 -9.56 0.91 -9.18
N GLU A 300 -8.60 0.77 -8.27
CA GLU A 300 -8.52 -0.39 -7.38
C GLU A 300 -9.67 -0.45 -6.35
N ASN A 301 -10.10 0.70 -5.84
CA ASN A 301 -11.19 0.79 -4.89
C ASN A 301 -12.12 1.95 -5.27
N LEU A 302 -13.28 1.61 -5.85
CA LEU A 302 -14.25 2.61 -6.29
C LEU A 302 -14.93 3.33 -5.11
N VAL A 303 -15.12 2.66 -3.98
CA VAL A 303 -15.76 3.24 -2.80
C VAL A 303 -14.95 4.43 -2.26
N GLN A 304 -13.63 4.35 -2.35
CA GLN A 304 -12.75 5.45 -1.94
C GLN A 304 -12.88 6.71 -2.81
N LEU A 305 -13.47 6.62 -4.02
CA LEU A 305 -13.79 7.82 -4.80
C LEU A 305 -14.96 8.60 -4.20
N LEU A 306 -15.93 7.91 -3.58
CA LEU A 306 -17.04 8.53 -2.84
C LEU A 306 -16.53 9.19 -1.56
N GLU A 307 -15.39 8.71 -1.05
CA GLU A 307 -14.68 9.27 0.08
C GLU A 307 -13.65 10.33 -0.34
N ALA A 308 -13.42 10.67 -1.60
CA ALA A 308 -12.35 11.60 -1.98
C ALA A 308 -12.91 12.98 -2.36
N GLY A 309 -12.15 14.06 -2.12
CA GLY A 309 -12.44 15.41 -2.63
C GLY A 309 -13.33 16.27 -1.73
N GLY A 310 -14.52 15.79 -1.39
CA GLY A 310 -15.57 16.54 -0.67
C GLY A 310 -15.69 16.27 0.84
N GLU A 311 -16.73 16.78 1.48
CA GLU A 311 -17.13 16.42 2.85
C GLU A 311 -18.05 15.18 2.89
N GLY A 312 -18.74 14.88 1.79
CA GLY A 312 -19.63 13.73 1.64
C GLY A 312 -19.58 13.08 0.25
N PRO A 313 -20.47 12.12 -0.02
CA PRO A 313 -20.52 11.43 -1.31
C PRO A 313 -20.97 12.33 -2.48
N GLU A 314 -21.81 13.34 -2.22
CA GLU A 314 -22.43 14.19 -3.24
C GLU A 314 -21.47 15.26 -3.82
N ASP A 315 -20.46 15.65 -3.06
CA ASP A 315 -19.39 16.58 -3.46
C ASP A 315 -18.05 15.85 -3.64
N SER A 316 -18.10 14.53 -3.79
CA SER A 316 -16.92 13.67 -3.93
C SER A 316 -16.35 13.67 -5.35
N VAL A 317 -15.13 13.12 -5.48
CA VAL A 317 -14.52 12.80 -6.78
C VAL A 317 -15.43 11.88 -7.60
N ALA A 318 -16.10 10.92 -6.97
CA ALA A 318 -17.05 10.05 -7.66
C ALA A 318 -18.20 10.85 -8.28
N ALA A 319 -18.78 11.78 -7.52
CA ALA A 319 -19.87 12.63 -7.99
C ALA A 319 -19.43 13.55 -9.14
N PHE A 320 -18.26 14.17 -9.03
CA PHE A 320 -17.67 14.98 -10.09
C PHE A 320 -17.46 14.18 -11.39
N LEU A 321 -16.97 12.94 -11.27
CA LEU A 321 -16.69 12.09 -12.44
C LEU A 321 -17.94 11.53 -13.13
N MET A 322 -19.12 11.57 -12.49
CA MET A 322 -20.37 11.02 -13.05
C MET A 322 -20.70 11.61 -14.42
N ALA A 323 -20.59 12.93 -14.57
CA ALA A 323 -20.90 13.61 -15.83
C ALA A 323 -20.05 13.09 -16.99
N PHE A 324 -18.78 12.75 -16.74
CA PHE A 324 -17.87 12.21 -17.76
C PHE A 324 -18.14 10.73 -18.07
N LEU A 325 -18.58 9.96 -17.07
CA LEU A 325 -18.99 8.57 -17.23
C LEU A 325 -20.27 8.45 -18.07
N GLU A 326 -21.29 9.27 -17.78
CA GLU A 326 -22.57 9.29 -18.49
C GLU A 326 -22.43 9.81 -19.92
N GLN A 327 -21.58 10.82 -20.14
CA GLN A 327 -21.27 11.34 -21.48
C GLN A 327 -20.38 10.39 -22.31
N GLY A 328 -19.86 9.31 -21.71
CA GLY A 328 -18.93 8.40 -22.37
C GLY A 328 -17.56 9.00 -22.67
N LYS A 329 -17.19 10.12 -22.02
CA LYS A 329 -15.86 10.75 -22.09
C LYS A 329 -14.83 10.01 -21.25
N LEU A 330 -15.28 9.31 -20.22
CA LEU A 330 -14.46 8.50 -19.33
C LEU A 330 -14.94 7.06 -19.37
N GLN A 331 -14.02 6.11 -19.63
CA GLN A 331 -14.27 4.69 -19.43
C GLN A 331 -13.51 4.20 -18.20
N MET A 332 -14.24 3.72 -17.20
CA MET A 332 -13.69 3.26 -15.93
C MET A 332 -13.96 1.78 -15.69
N ILE A 333 -12.93 1.06 -15.21
CA ILE A 333 -13.05 -0.31 -14.72
C ILE A 333 -12.63 -0.38 -13.26
N GLY A 334 -13.28 -1.24 -12.48
CA GLY A 334 -12.95 -1.42 -11.07
C GLY A 334 -13.38 -2.77 -10.53
N GLU A 335 -13.03 -3.00 -9.27
CA GLU A 335 -13.42 -4.18 -8.51
C GLU A 335 -14.17 -3.78 -7.25
N ALA A 336 -15.15 -4.60 -6.86
CA ALA A 336 -15.91 -4.38 -5.63
C ALA A 336 -16.32 -5.70 -5.00
N THR A 337 -16.47 -5.71 -3.68
CA THR A 337 -17.26 -6.73 -2.96
C THR A 337 -18.75 -6.43 -3.10
N PRO A 338 -19.64 -7.42 -2.86
CA PRO A 338 -21.08 -7.16 -2.83
C PRO A 338 -21.47 -6.06 -1.83
N GLN A 339 -20.82 -6.03 -0.66
CA GLN A 339 -21.06 -5.03 0.38
C GLN A 339 -20.63 -3.63 -0.08
N GLU A 340 -19.44 -3.50 -0.69
CA GLU A 340 -18.98 -2.23 -1.26
C GLU A 340 -19.90 -1.73 -2.39
N LEU A 341 -20.43 -2.64 -3.21
CA LEU A 341 -21.39 -2.30 -4.26
C LEU A 341 -22.72 -1.79 -3.69
N GLU A 342 -23.25 -2.44 -2.65
CA GLU A 342 -24.44 -1.96 -1.93
C GLU A 342 -24.19 -0.61 -1.25
N SER A 343 -23.01 -0.40 -0.68
CA SER A 343 -22.62 0.91 -0.15
C SER A 343 -22.59 1.99 -1.24
N MET A 344 -22.04 1.71 -2.42
CA MET A 344 -22.09 2.65 -3.55
C MET A 344 -23.52 2.97 -3.96
N ARG A 345 -24.40 1.97 -4.06
CA ARG A 345 -25.83 2.17 -4.35
C ARG A 345 -26.55 3.00 -3.30
N ARG A 346 -26.18 2.84 -2.03
CA ARG A 346 -26.78 3.58 -0.92
C ARG A 346 -26.32 5.04 -0.89
N PHE A 347 -25.05 5.31 -1.11
CA PHE A 347 -24.47 6.65 -0.95
C PHE A 347 -24.51 7.50 -2.21
N LEU A 348 -24.36 6.90 -3.40
CA LEU A 348 -24.38 7.63 -4.67
C LEU A 348 -24.97 6.73 -5.78
N PRO A 349 -26.31 6.57 -5.82
CA PRO A 349 -26.98 5.64 -6.73
C PRO A 349 -26.60 5.84 -8.21
N GLY A 350 -26.56 7.09 -8.68
CA GLY A 350 -26.22 7.42 -10.08
C GLY A 350 -24.81 6.96 -10.47
N PHE A 351 -23.85 7.05 -9.56
CA PHE A 351 -22.50 6.53 -9.78
C PHE A 351 -22.51 5.01 -9.93
N ALA A 352 -23.26 4.29 -9.09
CA ALA A 352 -23.36 2.83 -9.21
C ALA A 352 -24.09 2.38 -10.50
N GLU A 353 -25.11 3.13 -10.93
CA GLU A 353 -25.87 2.88 -12.16
C GLU A 353 -25.05 3.12 -13.43
N ALA A 354 -24.02 3.98 -13.37
CA ALA A 354 -23.12 4.23 -14.49
C ALA A 354 -22.25 3.01 -14.88
N PHE A 355 -22.20 1.95 -14.06
CA PHE A 355 -21.40 0.74 -14.30
C PHE A 355 -22.24 -0.49 -14.63
N GLN A 356 -21.77 -1.27 -15.60
CA GLN A 356 -22.19 -2.65 -15.75
C GLN A 356 -21.45 -3.54 -14.76
N VAL A 357 -22.18 -4.46 -14.13
CA VAL A 357 -21.60 -5.41 -13.17
C VAL A 357 -21.34 -6.76 -13.85
N VAL A 358 -20.14 -7.31 -13.65
CA VAL A 358 -19.80 -8.71 -13.93
C VAL A 358 -19.63 -9.42 -12.61
N ASN A 359 -20.53 -10.34 -12.31
CA ASN A 359 -20.51 -11.08 -11.05
C ASN A 359 -19.50 -12.23 -11.13
N LEU A 360 -18.66 -12.33 -10.12
CA LEU A 360 -17.63 -13.34 -9.98
C LEU A 360 -17.97 -14.24 -8.78
N PRO A 361 -18.79 -15.29 -9.01
CA PRO A 361 -19.23 -16.18 -7.93
C PRO A 361 -18.07 -17.00 -7.37
N GLU A 362 -18.26 -17.56 -6.18
CA GLU A 362 -17.32 -18.55 -5.64
C GLU A 362 -17.24 -19.78 -6.54
N LEU A 363 -16.04 -20.36 -6.61
CA LEU A 363 -15.81 -21.58 -7.39
C LEU A 363 -16.31 -22.80 -6.62
N SER A 364 -16.84 -23.78 -7.34
CA SER A 364 -17.15 -25.08 -6.75
C SER A 364 -15.89 -25.81 -6.31
N GLU A 365 -16.02 -26.70 -5.32
CA GLU A 365 -14.92 -27.50 -4.79
C GLU A 365 -14.13 -28.23 -5.88
N GLN A 366 -14.83 -28.83 -6.85
CA GLN A 366 -14.21 -29.53 -7.99
C GLN A 366 -13.29 -28.61 -8.81
N ARG A 367 -13.69 -27.35 -9.03
CA ARG A 367 -12.88 -26.38 -9.77
C ARG A 367 -11.68 -25.93 -8.94
N ILE A 368 -11.84 -25.81 -7.61
CA ILE A 368 -10.74 -25.48 -6.71
C ILE A 368 -9.69 -26.60 -6.70
N GLN A 369 -10.10 -27.87 -6.67
CA GLN A 369 -9.18 -29.02 -6.75
C GLN A 369 -8.40 -29.02 -8.06
N ARG A 370 -9.02 -28.67 -9.20
CA ARG A 370 -8.31 -28.51 -10.48
C ARG A 370 -7.27 -27.38 -10.43
N ILE A 371 -7.62 -26.23 -9.84
CA ILE A 371 -6.67 -25.12 -9.64
C ILE A 371 -5.49 -25.57 -8.78
N GLN A 372 -5.73 -26.38 -7.76
CA GLN A 372 -4.67 -26.90 -6.90
C GLN A 372 -3.73 -27.85 -7.65
N ALA A 373 -4.28 -28.72 -8.51
CA ALA A 373 -3.50 -29.60 -9.38
C ALA A 373 -2.64 -28.80 -10.37
N GLU A 374 -3.23 -27.79 -11.03
CA GLU A 374 -2.53 -26.87 -11.94
C GLU A 374 -1.40 -26.11 -11.22
N LEU A 375 -1.65 -25.60 -10.02
CA LEU A 375 -0.64 -24.90 -9.22
C LEU A 375 0.51 -25.84 -8.81
N SER A 376 0.20 -27.08 -8.44
CA SER A 376 1.21 -28.09 -8.13
C SER A 376 2.04 -28.47 -9.35
N GLN A 377 1.39 -28.64 -10.51
CA GLN A 377 2.07 -28.93 -11.76
C GLN A 377 2.99 -27.77 -12.17
N PHE A 378 2.53 -26.53 -12.03
CA PHE A 378 3.35 -25.35 -12.25
C PHE A 378 4.57 -25.33 -11.32
N ALA A 379 4.38 -25.56 -10.02
CA ALA A 379 5.47 -25.59 -9.04
C ALA A 379 6.52 -26.67 -9.38
N ALA A 380 6.07 -27.86 -9.77
CA ALA A 380 6.96 -28.95 -10.16
C ALA A 380 7.76 -28.62 -11.44
N GLN A 381 7.11 -28.09 -12.47
CA GLN A 381 7.74 -27.84 -13.77
C GLN A 381 8.63 -26.60 -13.78
N GLN A 382 8.15 -25.48 -13.22
CA GLN A 382 8.83 -24.18 -13.32
C GLN A 382 9.77 -23.91 -12.14
N LEU A 383 9.41 -24.40 -10.95
CA LEU A 383 10.15 -24.13 -9.72
C LEU A 383 10.90 -25.35 -9.20
N LYS A 384 10.71 -26.54 -9.79
CA LYS A 384 11.29 -27.82 -9.35
C LYS A 384 10.96 -28.15 -7.90
N ILE A 385 9.74 -27.80 -7.47
CA ILE A 385 9.23 -28.07 -6.12
C ILE A 385 8.00 -28.96 -6.24
N ASN A 386 8.08 -30.17 -5.68
CA ASN A 386 6.97 -31.10 -5.64
C ASN A 386 6.08 -30.86 -4.41
N ILE A 387 4.76 -30.77 -4.60
CA ILE A 387 3.80 -30.62 -3.50
C ILE A 387 3.06 -31.93 -3.34
N THR A 388 3.25 -32.61 -2.21
CA THR A 388 2.60 -33.89 -1.92
C THR A 388 1.07 -33.76 -1.84
N ALA A 389 0.33 -34.82 -2.20
CA ALA A 389 -1.13 -34.82 -2.17
C ALA A 389 -1.69 -34.55 -0.76
N ASP A 390 -1.08 -35.12 0.28
CA ASP A 390 -1.50 -34.90 1.67
C ASP A 390 -1.27 -33.44 2.10
N ALA A 391 -0.19 -32.81 1.64
CA ALA A 391 0.07 -31.39 1.90
C ALA A 391 -0.96 -30.49 1.22
N GLN A 392 -1.38 -30.85 0.01
CA GLN A 392 -2.45 -30.16 -0.71
C GLN A 392 -3.79 -30.25 0.03
N GLN A 393 -4.19 -31.47 0.43
CA GLN A 393 -5.42 -31.69 1.18
C GLN A 393 -5.39 -30.96 2.53
N LEU A 394 -4.27 -31.02 3.25
CA LEU A 394 -4.10 -30.30 4.50
C LEU A 394 -4.24 -28.78 4.31
N ALA A 395 -3.56 -28.21 3.32
CA ALA A 395 -3.65 -26.78 3.02
C ALA A 395 -5.10 -26.35 2.72
N TYR A 396 -5.83 -27.11 1.90
CA TYR A 396 -7.22 -26.84 1.61
C TYR A 396 -8.08 -26.89 2.88
N ARG A 397 -7.96 -27.97 3.67
CA ARG A 397 -8.70 -28.17 4.92
C ARG A 397 -8.48 -27.04 5.92
N LEU A 398 -7.23 -26.63 6.13
CA LEU A 398 -6.89 -25.52 7.04
C LEU A 398 -7.51 -24.20 6.58
N LEU A 399 -7.47 -23.90 5.29
CA LEU A 399 -8.04 -22.66 4.73
C LEU A 399 -9.57 -22.64 4.74
N VAL A 400 -10.23 -23.79 4.60
CA VAL A 400 -11.68 -23.92 4.82
C VAL A 400 -12.02 -23.62 6.26
N ARG A 401 -11.31 -24.25 7.21
CA ARG A 401 -11.61 -24.17 8.65
C ARG A 401 -11.31 -22.79 9.26
N TYR A 402 -10.18 -22.20 8.93
CA TYR A 402 -9.64 -21.03 9.63
C TYR A 402 -9.73 -19.71 8.84
N TYR A 403 -10.07 -19.75 7.55
CA TYR A 403 -10.27 -18.54 6.74
C TYR A 403 -11.64 -18.54 6.04
N PRO A 404 -12.77 -18.70 6.78
CA PRO A 404 -14.09 -18.87 6.18
C PRO A 404 -14.64 -17.60 5.49
N TYR A 405 -14.11 -16.42 5.82
CA TYR A 405 -14.52 -15.12 5.26
C TYR A 405 -13.72 -14.71 4.02
N GLU A 406 -12.69 -15.47 3.67
CA GLU A 406 -11.97 -15.33 2.42
C GLU A 406 -12.41 -16.44 1.46
N SER A 407 -12.65 -16.08 0.21
CA SER A 407 -13.08 -17.01 -0.83
C SER A 407 -11.90 -17.65 -1.54
N PHE A 408 -12.13 -18.86 -2.05
CA PHE A 408 -11.25 -19.49 -3.01
C PHE A 408 -11.39 -18.87 -4.41
N PRO A 409 -10.34 -18.89 -5.25
CA PRO A 409 -9.05 -19.57 -5.06
C PRO A 409 -7.96 -18.70 -4.41
N GLY A 410 -8.23 -17.42 -4.12
CA GLY A 410 -7.21 -16.45 -3.71
C GLY A 410 -6.45 -16.83 -2.43
N LYS A 411 -7.16 -17.28 -1.39
CA LYS A 411 -6.52 -17.73 -0.14
C LYS A 411 -5.61 -18.95 -0.32
N LEU A 412 -6.01 -19.88 -1.20
CA LEU A 412 -5.22 -21.07 -1.54
C LEU A 412 -3.93 -20.69 -2.26
N ILE A 413 -4.04 -19.88 -3.32
CA ILE A 413 -2.88 -19.47 -4.11
C ILE A 413 -1.90 -18.71 -3.22
N ARG A 414 -2.37 -17.74 -2.41
CA ARG A 414 -1.52 -16.98 -1.48
C ARG A 414 -0.80 -17.88 -0.49
N PHE A 415 -1.52 -18.77 0.18
CA PHE A 415 -0.93 -19.65 1.21
C PHE A 415 0.06 -20.66 0.63
N VAL A 416 -0.29 -21.33 -0.47
CA VAL A 416 0.62 -22.25 -1.17
C VAL A 416 1.84 -21.50 -1.71
N SER A 417 1.68 -20.24 -2.11
CA SER A 417 2.80 -19.39 -2.51
C SER A 417 3.78 -19.10 -1.38
N GLN A 418 3.26 -18.84 -0.18
CA GLN A 418 4.09 -18.71 1.01
C GLN A 418 4.83 -20.01 1.34
N CYS A 419 4.15 -21.16 1.22
CA CYS A 419 4.77 -22.47 1.40
C CYS A 419 5.93 -22.70 0.40
N ILE A 420 5.74 -22.34 -0.86
CA ILE A 420 6.77 -22.44 -1.90
C ILE A 420 7.95 -21.49 -1.61
N GLN A 421 7.68 -20.25 -1.17
CA GLN A 421 8.74 -19.31 -0.79
C GLN A 421 9.55 -19.83 0.39
N GLU A 422 8.89 -20.38 1.41
CA GLU A 422 9.56 -20.99 2.57
C GLU A 422 10.39 -22.22 2.17
N ALA A 423 9.84 -23.08 1.30
CA ALA A 423 10.58 -24.24 0.78
C ALA A 423 11.86 -23.80 0.06
N ARG A 424 11.78 -22.74 -0.78
CA ARG A 424 12.96 -22.17 -1.45
C ARG A 424 13.97 -21.60 -0.46
N ALA A 425 13.51 -20.87 0.55
CA ALA A 425 14.39 -20.31 1.58
C ALA A 425 15.13 -21.41 2.36
N LYS A 426 14.47 -22.56 2.60
CA LYS A 426 15.04 -23.75 3.22
C LYS A 426 15.77 -24.70 2.25
N ALA A 427 15.89 -24.34 0.96
CA ALA A 427 16.43 -25.19 -0.10
C ALA A 427 15.78 -26.59 -0.21
N GLN A 428 14.49 -26.68 0.12
CA GLN A 428 13.69 -27.91 0.01
C GLN A 428 13.04 -28.01 -1.37
N GLN A 429 13.10 -29.20 -1.97
CA GLN A 429 12.47 -29.50 -3.27
C GLN A 429 11.10 -30.20 -3.12
N GLU A 430 10.66 -30.46 -1.89
CA GLU A 430 9.42 -31.15 -1.60
C GLU A 430 8.66 -30.48 -0.47
N ILE A 431 7.38 -30.22 -0.67
CA ILE A 431 6.45 -29.68 0.33
C ILE A 431 5.60 -30.81 0.87
N ARG A 432 5.80 -31.10 2.16
CA ARG A 432 5.05 -32.07 2.96
C ARG A 432 4.13 -31.38 3.95
N THR A 433 3.27 -32.15 4.62
CA THR A 433 2.34 -31.68 5.65
C THR A 433 3.04 -30.92 6.78
N SER A 434 4.26 -31.30 7.14
CA SER A 434 5.07 -30.59 8.16
C SER A 434 5.35 -29.14 7.77
N LEU A 435 5.78 -28.88 6.53
CA LEU A 435 6.06 -27.51 6.08
C LEU A 435 4.78 -26.67 6.01
N VAL A 436 3.68 -27.26 5.53
CA VAL A 436 2.36 -26.60 5.51
C VAL A 436 1.93 -26.20 6.91
N THR A 437 2.09 -27.11 7.88
CA THR A 437 1.80 -26.88 9.30
C THR A 437 2.70 -25.77 9.85
N ASP A 438 4.02 -25.86 9.66
CA ASP A 438 4.99 -24.86 10.14
C ASP A 438 4.67 -23.44 9.64
N VAL A 439 4.35 -23.31 8.35
CA VAL A 439 4.00 -22.03 7.73
C VAL A 439 2.69 -21.51 8.31
N PHE A 440 1.69 -22.38 8.48
CA PHE A 440 0.40 -22.01 9.06
C PHE A 440 0.52 -21.59 10.52
N VAL A 441 1.29 -22.31 11.33
CA VAL A 441 1.60 -21.98 12.74
C VAL A 441 2.25 -20.60 12.80
N ARG A 442 3.28 -20.35 11.99
CA ARG A 442 3.98 -19.05 11.99
C ARG A 442 3.06 -17.90 11.57
N GLN A 443 2.13 -18.14 10.65
CA GLN A 443 1.18 -17.14 10.16
C GLN A 443 0.07 -16.84 11.17
N THR A 444 -0.43 -17.85 11.88
CA THR A 444 -1.64 -17.74 12.70
C THR A 444 -1.38 -17.73 14.20
N GLY A 445 -0.22 -18.19 14.67
CA GLY A 445 0.03 -18.39 16.09
C GLY A 445 -0.52 -19.70 16.67
N LEU A 446 -1.38 -20.40 15.92
CA LEU A 446 -2.06 -21.60 16.40
C LEU A 446 -1.07 -22.74 16.63
N PRO A 447 -1.09 -23.43 17.79
CA PRO A 447 -0.27 -24.61 18.01
C PRO A 447 -0.67 -25.74 17.06
N GLU A 448 0.32 -26.55 16.68
CA GLU A 448 0.13 -27.73 15.82
C GLU A 448 -0.97 -28.69 16.33
N LEU A 449 -1.15 -28.76 17.66
CA LEU A 449 -2.22 -29.49 18.31
C LEU A 449 -3.61 -29.18 17.74
N PHE A 450 -3.89 -27.93 17.33
CA PHE A 450 -5.18 -27.56 16.75
C PHE A 450 -5.29 -27.87 15.26
N LEU A 451 -4.16 -27.97 14.56
CA LEU A 451 -4.10 -28.15 13.11
C LEU A 451 -4.13 -29.63 12.68
N ARG A 452 -3.76 -30.52 13.60
CA ARG A 452 -3.65 -31.96 13.37
C ARG A 452 -4.60 -32.73 14.27
N ASP A 453 -5.52 -33.46 13.64
CA ASP A 453 -6.57 -34.19 14.36
C ASP A 453 -5.98 -35.41 15.09
N GLU A 454 -4.90 -36.00 14.57
CA GLU A 454 -4.23 -37.16 15.18
C GLU A 454 -3.58 -36.87 16.54
N LEU A 455 -3.30 -35.59 16.86
CA LEU A 455 -2.66 -35.22 18.11
C LEU A 455 -3.70 -35.14 19.24
N PRO A 456 -3.61 -35.98 20.29
CA PRO A 456 -4.51 -35.90 21.43
C PRO A 456 -4.21 -34.66 22.28
N LEU A 457 -5.25 -34.10 22.89
CA LEU A 457 -5.10 -33.07 23.92
C LEU A 457 -4.86 -33.75 25.28
N ASP A 458 -3.71 -33.49 25.88
CA ASP A 458 -3.45 -33.86 27.26
C ASP A 458 -4.15 -32.87 28.20
N THR A 459 -5.25 -33.32 28.81
CA THR A 459 -6.05 -32.49 29.71
C THR A 459 -5.35 -32.19 31.03
N ALA A 460 -4.44 -33.06 31.49
CA ALA A 460 -3.68 -32.85 32.72
C ALA A 460 -2.62 -31.77 32.48
N ALA A 461 -1.87 -31.87 31.38
CA ALA A 461 -0.91 -30.83 30.98
C ALA A 461 -1.60 -29.48 30.71
N LEU A 462 -2.80 -29.49 30.13
CA LEU A 462 -3.60 -28.28 29.93
C LEU A 462 -3.96 -27.60 31.26
N SER A 463 -4.48 -28.37 32.22
CA SER A 463 -4.85 -27.83 33.53
C SER A 463 -3.63 -27.32 34.29
N ALA A 464 -2.49 -28.01 34.18
CA ALA A 464 -1.22 -27.55 34.75
C ALA A 464 -0.76 -26.24 34.11
N TYR A 465 -0.79 -26.13 32.77
CA TYR A 465 -0.39 -24.91 32.05
C TYR A 465 -1.12 -23.66 32.55
N PHE A 466 -2.45 -23.74 32.70
CA PHE A 466 -3.25 -22.62 33.20
C PHE A 466 -3.11 -22.44 34.71
N GLY A 467 -3.08 -23.54 35.49
CA GLY A 467 -2.93 -23.50 36.94
C GLY A 467 -1.62 -22.90 37.42
N GLU A 468 -0.52 -23.11 36.68
CA GLU A 468 0.77 -22.46 36.95
C GLU A 468 0.76 -20.95 36.69
N ARG A 469 -0.11 -20.47 35.80
CA ARG A 469 -0.16 -19.05 35.38
C ARG A 469 -1.25 -18.26 36.09
N ILE A 470 -2.32 -18.92 36.50
CA ILE A 470 -3.53 -18.32 37.05
C ILE A 470 -3.73 -18.88 38.46
N ILE A 471 -3.06 -18.24 39.41
CA ILE A 471 -3.06 -18.67 40.81
C ILE A 471 -4.34 -18.25 41.51
N GLY A 472 -4.93 -19.16 42.28
CA GLY A 472 -6.08 -18.88 43.14
C GLY A 472 -7.41 -18.72 42.42
N GLN A 473 -7.51 -19.02 41.12
CA GLN A 473 -8.75 -18.84 40.33
C GLN A 473 -9.17 -20.13 39.62
N PRO A 474 -9.64 -21.16 40.36
CA PRO A 474 -9.98 -22.46 39.76
C PRO A 474 -11.11 -22.36 38.72
N ALA A 475 -12.11 -21.49 38.95
CA ALA A 475 -13.19 -21.25 37.99
C ALA A 475 -12.67 -20.68 36.65
N ALA A 476 -11.68 -19.77 36.70
CA ALA A 476 -11.06 -19.25 35.48
C ALA A 476 -10.23 -20.33 34.77
N VAL A 477 -9.45 -21.12 35.50
CA VAL A 477 -8.67 -22.23 34.94
C VAL A 477 -9.58 -23.25 34.25
N GLU A 478 -10.71 -23.61 34.87
CA GLU A 478 -11.70 -24.52 34.33
C GLU A 478 -12.34 -23.96 33.05
N ALA A 479 -12.84 -22.72 33.11
CA ALA A 479 -13.43 -22.02 31.97
C ALA A 479 -12.46 -22.04 30.78
N LEU A 480 -11.25 -21.51 30.95
CA LEU A 480 -10.21 -21.46 29.90
C LEU A 480 -9.86 -22.84 29.33
N SER A 481 -9.76 -23.84 30.20
CA SER A 481 -9.52 -25.23 29.77
C SER A 481 -10.66 -25.77 28.92
N ASN A 482 -11.91 -25.41 29.23
CA ASN A 482 -13.08 -25.87 28.48
C ASN A 482 -13.11 -25.29 27.06
N ILE A 483 -12.74 -24.04 26.83
CA ILE A 483 -12.61 -23.50 25.46
C ILE A 483 -11.58 -24.26 24.65
N VAL A 484 -10.41 -24.55 25.24
CA VAL A 484 -9.37 -25.34 24.55
C VAL A 484 -9.91 -26.70 24.14
N LYS A 485 -10.65 -27.39 25.03
CA LYS A 485 -11.29 -28.68 24.73
C LYS A 485 -12.32 -28.56 23.61
N ILE A 486 -13.23 -27.60 23.69
CA ILE A 486 -14.29 -27.36 22.68
C ILE A 486 -13.66 -27.05 21.32
N TYR A 487 -12.66 -26.17 21.29
CA TYR A 487 -11.97 -25.78 20.07
C TYR A 487 -11.20 -26.93 19.44
N LYS A 488 -10.46 -27.70 20.25
CA LYS A 488 -9.75 -28.90 19.77
C LYS A 488 -10.71 -29.96 19.23
N ALA A 489 -11.87 -30.13 19.87
CA ALA A 489 -12.93 -31.03 19.40
C ALA A 489 -13.63 -30.51 18.12
N GLY A 490 -13.39 -29.26 17.72
CA GLY A 490 -14.03 -28.64 16.55
C GLY A 490 -15.52 -28.39 16.72
N LEU A 491 -15.99 -28.22 17.97
CA LEU A 491 -17.40 -28.03 18.32
C LEU A 491 -17.77 -26.55 18.49
N ASN A 492 -16.85 -25.62 18.22
CA ASN A 492 -17.13 -24.19 18.25
C ASN A 492 -17.99 -23.77 17.04
N ASN A 493 -18.83 -22.75 17.21
CA ASN A 493 -19.62 -22.20 16.12
C ASN A 493 -18.71 -21.42 15.15
N PRO A 494 -18.60 -21.82 13.86
CA PRO A 494 -17.71 -21.15 12.90
C PRO A 494 -18.20 -19.76 12.47
N HIS A 495 -19.41 -19.37 12.86
CA HIS A 495 -20.00 -18.07 12.53
C HIS A 495 -19.84 -17.01 13.63
N ARG A 496 -19.32 -17.38 14.80
CA ARG A 496 -19.10 -16.48 15.94
C ARG A 496 -17.60 -16.35 16.23
N PRO A 497 -17.18 -15.38 17.07
CA PRO A 497 -15.87 -15.43 17.70
C PRO A 497 -15.64 -16.80 18.36
N ILE A 498 -14.37 -17.20 18.54
CA ILE A 498 -14.02 -18.52 19.08
C ILE A 498 -14.68 -18.74 20.45
N ALA A 499 -14.67 -17.69 21.27
CA ALA A 499 -15.41 -17.59 22.51
C ALA A 499 -15.48 -16.13 22.96
N SER A 500 -16.46 -15.82 23.80
CA SER A 500 -16.63 -14.51 24.44
C SER A 500 -16.79 -14.66 25.96
N PHE A 501 -15.97 -13.91 26.71
CA PHE A 501 -15.93 -13.93 28.17
C PHE A 501 -16.28 -12.58 28.77
N LEU A 502 -16.96 -12.60 29.91
CA LEU A 502 -16.97 -11.50 30.86
C LEU A 502 -16.28 -11.95 32.16
N PHE A 503 -15.12 -11.37 32.45
CA PHE A 503 -14.34 -11.60 33.65
C PHE A 503 -14.71 -10.56 34.70
N ALA A 504 -15.42 -10.96 35.75
CA ALA A 504 -15.85 -10.07 36.81
C ALA A 504 -15.16 -10.40 38.13
N GLY A 505 -14.74 -9.38 38.88
CA GLY A 505 -14.12 -9.57 40.19
C GLY A 505 -13.33 -8.35 40.65
N PRO A 506 -12.66 -8.40 41.81
CA PRO A 506 -11.85 -7.29 42.32
C PRO A 506 -10.66 -6.95 41.41
N THR A 507 -10.03 -5.79 41.63
CA THR A 507 -8.80 -5.42 40.91
C THR A 507 -7.62 -6.29 41.36
N GLY A 508 -6.71 -6.62 40.44
CA GLY A 508 -5.45 -7.30 40.79
C GLY A 508 -5.56 -8.78 41.14
N VAL A 509 -6.66 -9.46 40.78
CA VAL A 509 -6.92 -10.88 41.07
C VAL A 509 -6.55 -11.86 39.95
N GLY A 510 -6.09 -11.37 38.79
CA GLY A 510 -5.63 -12.21 37.68
C GLY A 510 -6.50 -12.21 36.41
N LYS A 511 -7.46 -11.29 36.26
CA LYS A 511 -8.30 -11.16 35.03
C LYS A 511 -7.45 -10.99 33.76
N THR A 512 -6.57 -9.98 33.74
CA THR A 512 -5.67 -9.72 32.61
C THR A 512 -4.62 -10.83 32.41
N ALA A 513 -4.14 -11.43 33.52
CA ALA A 513 -3.20 -12.56 33.45
C ALA A 513 -3.83 -13.79 32.78
N SER A 514 -5.12 -14.04 33.04
CA SER A 514 -5.90 -15.11 32.40
C SER A 514 -6.02 -14.89 30.88
N ALA A 515 -6.32 -13.65 30.47
CA ALA A 515 -6.36 -13.29 29.05
C ALA A 515 -5.00 -13.48 28.36
N LYS A 516 -3.91 -13.07 29.01
CA LYS A 516 -2.54 -13.27 28.51
C LYS A 516 -2.20 -14.76 28.38
N ALA A 517 -2.48 -15.57 29.40
CA ALA A 517 -2.22 -17.00 29.38
C ALA A 517 -2.97 -17.72 28.25
N LEU A 518 -4.23 -17.34 28.02
CA LEU A 518 -5.04 -17.85 26.92
C LEU A 518 -4.49 -17.44 25.56
N ALA A 519 -4.07 -16.18 25.40
CA ALA A 519 -3.48 -15.66 24.17
C ALA A 519 -2.18 -16.38 23.82
N GLU A 520 -1.31 -16.60 24.80
CA GLU A 520 -0.07 -17.36 24.63
C GLU A 520 -0.34 -18.83 24.24
N TYR A 521 -1.36 -19.46 24.84
CA TYR A 521 -1.70 -20.84 24.54
C TYR A 521 -2.26 -21.00 23.11
N PHE A 522 -3.21 -20.14 22.72
CA PHE A 522 -3.89 -20.23 21.43
C PHE A 522 -3.05 -19.69 20.29
N PHE A 523 -2.35 -18.58 20.48
CA PHE A 523 -1.78 -17.78 19.39
C PHE A 523 -0.31 -17.41 19.60
N GLY A 524 0.33 -17.92 20.64
CA GLY A 524 1.72 -17.56 20.99
C GLY A 524 2.79 -18.26 20.15
N LYS A 525 2.46 -19.18 19.23
CA LYS A 525 3.47 -19.97 18.51
C LYS A 525 3.95 -19.28 17.24
N GLY A 526 5.21 -18.87 17.20
CA GLY A 526 5.86 -18.38 15.97
C GLY A 526 5.48 -16.95 15.55
N GLN A 527 4.61 -16.26 16.29
CA GLN A 527 4.33 -14.85 16.09
C GLN A 527 5.42 -13.97 16.72
N ARG A 528 5.74 -12.84 16.05
CA ARG A 528 6.69 -11.83 16.56
C ARG A 528 6.04 -10.84 17.52
N GLN A 529 4.76 -10.56 17.31
CA GLN A 529 3.98 -9.63 18.13
C GLN A 529 3.20 -10.41 19.19
N SER A 530 2.83 -9.74 20.27
CA SER A 530 1.94 -10.32 21.27
C SER A 530 0.59 -10.64 20.62
N PRO A 531 0.04 -11.85 20.83
CA PRO A 531 -1.30 -12.20 20.36
C PRO A 531 -2.42 -11.55 21.18
N LEU A 532 -2.10 -10.90 22.29
CA LEU A 532 -3.05 -10.14 23.10
C LEU A 532 -3.19 -8.71 22.55
N ILE A 533 -4.38 -8.37 22.09
CA ILE A 533 -4.79 -7.01 21.75
C ILE A 533 -5.53 -6.47 22.97
N ARG A 534 -4.97 -5.45 23.64
CA ARG A 534 -5.61 -4.83 24.81
C ARG A 534 -6.14 -3.45 24.45
N ILE A 535 -7.41 -3.22 24.74
CA ILE A 535 -8.09 -1.93 24.61
C ILE A 535 -8.61 -1.55 26.00
N ASP A 536 -8.22 -0.38 26.48
CA ASP A 536 -8.71 0.18 27.74
C ASP A 536 -10.04 0.91 27.48
N MET A 537 -11.13 0.38 28.03
CA MET A 537 -12.46 0.96 27.82
C MET A 537 -12.66 2.26 28.60
N SER A 538 -11.77 2.58 29.54
CA SER A 538 -11.73 3.89 30.19
C SER A 538 -11.35 5.04 29.25
N GLU A 539 -10.81 4.75 28.06
CA GLU A 539 -10.57 5.77 27.02
C GLU A 539 -11.84 6.14 26.22
N PHE A 540 -12.95 5.41 26.43
CA PHE A 540 -14.17 5.51 25.62
C PHE A 540 -15.42 5.79 26.47
N GLN A 541 -15.29 6.73 27.43
CA GLN A 541 -16.37 7.08 28.37
C GLN A 541 -17.44 7.97 27.75
N TYR A 542 -17.15 8.63 26.63
CA TYR A 542 -18.04 9.57 25.97
C TYR A 542 -18.52 9.05 24.60
N PRO A 543 -19.77 9.31 24.19
CA PRO A 543 -20.35 8.78 22.95
C PRO A 543 -19.50 9.06 21.70
N GLU A 544 -18.99 10.28 21.55
CA GLU A 544 -18.15 10.70 20.42
C GLU A 544 -16.87 9.86 20.24
N GLN A 545 -16.41 9.15 21.28
CA GLN A 545 -15.21 8.32 21.22
C GLN A 545 -15.46 6.96 20.55
N ILE A 546 -16.72 6.55 20.31
CA ILE A 546 -17.04 5.33 19.58
C ILE A 546 -16.41 5.31 18.18
N VAL A 547 -16.30 6.49 17.57
CA VAL A 547 -15.65 6.72 16.27
C VAL A 547 -14.18 6.31 16.30
N ARG A 548 -13.47 6.56 17.41
CA ARG A 548 -12.07 6.14 17.56
C ARG A 548 -11.93 4.62 17.70
N LEU A 549 -12.91 3.97 18.33
CA LEU A 549 -12.89 2.52 18.54
C LEU A 549 -13.20 1.76 17.24
N ILE A 550 -14.32 2.10 16.59
CA ILE A 550 -14.90 1.34 15.48
C ILE A 550 -14.57 1.97 14.13
N GLY A 551 -14.51 3.31 14.08
CA GLY A 551 -14.33 4.11 12.88
C GLY A 551 -15.58 4.91 12.52
N ALA A 552 -15.40 6.01 11.82
CA ALA A 552 -16.47 6.73 11.13
C ALA A 552 -15.91 7.42 9.89
N GLY A 553 -16.73 7.52 8.85
CA GLY A 553 -16.27 8.16 7.61
C GLY A 553 -15.03 7.45 7.05
N ARG A 554 -14.00 8.26 6.81
CA ARG A 554 -12.70 7.87 6.23
C ARG A 554 -11.78 7.15 7.22
N GLU A 555 -12.02 7.27 8.53
CA GLU A 555 -11.09 6.75 9.54
C GLU A 555 -11.48 5.34 10.00
N VAL A 556 -10.51 4.42 9.88
CA VAL A 556 -10.64 3.06 10.43
C VAL A 556 -10.36 3.12 11.93
N GLY A 557 -11.33 2.68 12.75
CA GLY A 557 -11.17 2.67 14.20
C GLY A 557 -10.07 1.73 14.68
N GLN A 558 -9.59 1.99 15.89
CA GLN A 558 -8.50 1.25 16.53
C GLN A 558 -8.79 -0.25 16.60
N LEU A 559 -9.98 -0.65 17.07
CA LEU A 559 -10.36 -2.06 17.19
C LEU A 559 -10.28 -2.77 15.83
N VAL A 560 -10.85 -2.14 14.81
CA VAL A 560 -10.91 -2.68 13.46
C VAL A 560 -9.50 -2.81 12.88
N LYS A 561 -8.66 -1.79 13.03
CA LYS A 561 -7.28 -1.80 12.55
C LYS A 561 -6.48 -2.94 13.17
N GLU A 562 -6.52 -3.04 14.50
CA GLU A 562 -5.75 -4.05 15.25
C GLU A 562 -6.13 -5.48 14.87
N VAL A 563 -7.44 -5.75 14.69
CA VAL A 563 -7.90 -7.09 14.31
C VAL A 563 -7.66 -7.39 12.83
N ARG A 564 -7.71 -6.40 11.93
CA ARG A 564 -7.30 -6.59 10.52
C ARG A 564 -5.82 -6.94 10.40
N GLU A 565 -4.97 -6.34 11.22
CA GLU A 565 -3.54 -6.64 11.28
C GLU A 565 -3.27 -8.00 11.95
N ARG A 566 -4.06 -8.35 12.98
CA ARG A 566 -3.90 -9.56 13.80
C ARG A 566 -5.22 -10.32 13.98
N PRO A 567 -5.69 -11.03 12.93
CA PRO A 567 -7.00 -11.70 12.96
C PRO A 567 -7.07 -12.93 13.89
N PHE A 568 -5.91 -13.51 14.23
CA PHE A 568 -5.79 -14.60 15.20
C PHE A 568 -5.22 -14.04 16.50
N SER A 569 -6.11 -13.67 17.41
CA SER A 569 -5.74 -12.91 18.61
C SER A 569 -6.75 -13.06 19.74
N VAL A 570 -6.32 -12.71 20.95
CA VAL A 570 -7.23 -12.48 22.07
C VAL A 570 -7.45 -10.98 22.18
N LEU A 571 -8.71 -10.55 22.08
CA LEU A 571 -9.12 -9.18 22.27
C LEU A 571 -9.56 -8.98 23.72
N LEU A 572 -8.78 -8.20 24.47
CA LEU A 572 -9.07 -7.83 25.85
C LEU A 572 -9.64 -6.41 25.90
N LEU A 573 -10.94 -6.30 26.18
CA LEU A 573 -11.64 -5.05 26.47
C LEU A 573 -11.64 -4.86 28.00
N ASP A 574 -10.73 -4.03 28.49
CA ASP A 574 -10.47 -3.89 29.93
C ASP A 574 -11.38 -2.81 30.53
N GLU A 575 -11.92 -3.06 31.74
CA GLU A 575 -12.79 -2.14 32.49
C GLU A 575 -14.04 -1.68 31.71
N VAL A 576 -14.77 -2.64 31.14
CA VAL A 576 -15.90 -2.36 30.25
C VAL A 576 -17.00 -1.51 30.90
N GLU A 577 -17.17 -1.51 32.22
CA GLU A 577 -18.14 -0.66 32.93
C GLU A 577 -17.82 0.84 32.88
N LYS A 578 -16.66 1.23 32.36
CA LYS A 578 -16.27 2.63 32.19
C LYS A 578 -16.63 3.20 30.83
N ALA A 579 -16.90 2.34 29.85
CA ALA A 579 -17.25 2.75 28.50
C ALA A 579 -18.69 3.28 28.41
N ASP A 580 -18.91 4.13 27.41
CA ASP A 580 -20.24 4.58 27.04
C ASP A 580 -21.14 3.41 26.59
N PRO A 581 -22.42 3.36 26.98
CA PRO A 581 -23.32 2.25 26.62
C PRO A 581 -23.50 1.99 25.11
N SER A 582 -23.35 3.02 24.26
CA SER A 582 -23.48 2.87 22.80
C SER A 582 -22.43 1.93 22.20
N ILE A 583 -21.31 1.72 22.90
CA ILE A 583 -20.27 0.79 22.45
C ILE A 583 -20.77 -0.65 22.55
N PHE A 584 -21.56 -0.99 23.57
CA PHE A 584 -22.10 -2.34 23.71
C PHE A 584 -23.08 -2.66 22.59
N ASP A 585 -23.84 -1.69 22.09
CA ASP A 585 -24.71 -1.86 20.92
C ASP A 585 -23.92 -2.31 19.69
N ALA A 586 -22.79 -1.65 19.44
CA ALA A 586 -21.95 -1.99 18.30
C ALA A 586 -21.20 -3.33 18.50
N LEU A 587 -20.89 -3.70 19.74
CA LEU A 587 -20.28 -5.00 20.05
C LEU A 587 -21.27 -6.17 19.95
N MET A 588 -22.58 -5.96 20.12
CA MET A 588 -23.57 -7.05 20.03
C MET A 588 -23.51 -7.77 18.67
N GLY A 589 -23.54 -7.04 17.55
CA GLY A 589 -23.45 -7.64 16.22
C GLY A 589 -22.15 -8.43 16.01
N LEU A 590 -21.05 -7.96 16.60
CA LEU A 590 -19.76 -8.64 16.56
C LEU A 590 -19.78 -9.96 17.35
N LEU A 591 -20.39 -9.99 18.55
CA LEU A 591 -20.51 -11.20 19.38
C LEU A 591 -21.41 -12.27 18.74
N ASP A 592 -22.35 -11.84 17.88
CA ASP A 592 -23.35 -12.71 17.25
C ASP A 592 -22.94 -13.25 15.88
N GLU A 593 -22.41 -12.37 15.03
CA GLU A 593 -22.17 -12.69 13.63
C GLU A 593 -20.67 -12.84 13.32
N GLY A 594 -19.82 -12.46 14.28
CA GLY A 594 -18.38 -12.54 14.18
C GLY A 594 -17.79 -11.59 13.14
N PHE A 595 -18.52 -10.56 12.73
CA PHE A 595 -18.01 -9.52 11.84
C PHE A 595 -18.49 -8.14 12.26
N MET A 596 -17.75 -7.15 11.82
CA MET A 596 -18.12 -5.74 11.88
C MET A 596 -18.00 -5.17 10.47
N VAL A 597 -19.05 -4.49 10.02
CA VAL A 597 -19.07 -3.81 8.73
C VAL A 597 -19.09 -2.32 9.04
N ASP A 598 -18.14 -1.58 8.46
CA ASP A 598 -18.16 -0.13 8.59
C ASP A 598 -19.18 0.51 7.64
N ALA A 599 -19.33 1.84 7.72
CA ALA A 599 -20.31 2.58 6.93
C ALA A 599 -20.16 2.34 5.41
N TYR A 600 -18.96 2.04 4.92
CA TYR A 600 -18.62 1.90 3.50
C TYR A 600 -18.58 0.44 3.03
N GLY A 601 -19.08 -0.48 3.86
CA GLY A 601 -19.21 -1.89 3.49
C GLY A 601 -17.91 -2.70 3.66
N ARG A 602 -16.87 -2.13 4.29
CA ARG A 602 -15.62 -2.86 4.52
C ARG A 602 -15.80 -3.79 5.72
N LEU A 603 -15.72 -5.09 5.46
CA LEU A 603 -15.92 -6.13 6.46
C LEU A 603 -14.64 -6.43 7.25
N THR A 604 -14.78 -6.58 8.56
CA THR A 604 -13.73 -7.05 9.48
C THR A 604 -14.22 -8.27 10.23
N SER A 605 -13.50 -9.38 10.14
CA SER A 605 -13.86 -10.64 10.80
C SER A 605 -13.21 -10.78 12.17
N PHE A 606 -14.00 -11.21 13.14
CA PHE A 606 -13.62 -11.55 14.52
C PHE A 606 -13.80 -13.05 14.80
N ARG A 607 -14.12 -13.86 13.78
CA ARG A 607 -14.36 -15.31 13.95
C ARG A 607 -13.14 -16.11 14.41
N ASN A 608 -11.94 -15.56 14.24
CA ASN A 608 -10.68 -16.15 14.71
C ASN A 608 -10.16 -15.49 15.99
N THR A 609 -10.97 -14.67 16.66
CA THR A 609 -10.59 -14.02 17.92
C THR A 609 -11.30 -14.67 19.11
N ILE A 610 -10.66 -14.57 20.27
CA ILE A 610 -11.31 -14.80 21.56
C ILE A 610 -11.50 -13.43 22.21
N ILE A 611 -12.73 -13.12 22.61
CA ILE A 611 -13.07 -11.80 23.17
C ILE A 611 -13.18 -11.94 24.68
N ILE A 612 -12.45 -11.13 25.41
CA ILE A 612 -12.48 -11.09 26.86
C ILE A 612 -12.78 -9.67 27.29
N MET A 613 -13.86 -9.52 28.04
CA MET A 613 -14.24 -8.27 28.69
C MET A 613 -13.92 -8.38 30.17
N THR A 614 -13.32 -7.36 30.78
CA THR A 614 -13.10 -7.35 32.24
C THR A 614 -14.00 -6.32 32.90
N SER A 615 -14.48 -6.64 34.09
CA SER A 615 -15.24 -5.70 34.90
C SER A 615 -14.92 -5.79 36.38
N ASN A 616 -14.98 -4.64 37.06
CA ASN A 616 -14.89 -4.54 38.52
C ASN A 616 -16.26 -4.35 39.19
N LEU A 617 -17.37 -4.44 38.45
CA LEU A 617 -18.72 -4.34 39.00
C LEU A 617 -18.94 -5.37 40.11
N GLY A 618 -19.65 -4.98 41.18
CA GLY A 618 -19.91 -5.84 42.33
C GLY A 618 -18.78 -5.89 43.38
N ALA A 619 -17.58 -5.37 43.09
CA ALA A 619 -16.45 -5.38 44.04
C ALA A 619 -16.63 -4.44 45.25
N ASN A 620 -17.46 -3.40 45.12
CA ASN A 620 -17.66 -2.36 46.15
C ASN A 620 -18.86 -2.59 47.09
N ASN A 621 -19.71 -3.58 46.81
CA ASN A 621 -20.86 -3.90 47.66
C ASN A 621 -20.41 -4.72 48.87
N ARG A 622 -19.75 -4.07 49.84
CA ARG A 622 -19.65 -4.62 51.19
C ARG A 622 -20.95 -4.31 51.93
N THR A 623 -21.59 -5.36 52.44
CA THR A 623 -22.57 -5.26 53.52
C THR A 623 -21.99 -4.43 54.67
N ALA A 624 -22.84 -3.63 55.31
CA ALA A 624 -22.46 -2.70 56.38
C ALA A 624 -21.55 -3.35 57.45
N PRO A 625 -20.62 -2.60 58.05
CA PRO A 625 -19.72 -3.12 59.08
C PRO A 625 -20.54 -3.51 60.31
N GLY A 626 -20.82 -4.80 60.47
CA GLY A 626 -21.61 -5.30 61.61
C GLY A 626 -22.09 -6.74 61.50
N PHE A 627 -22.18 -7.32 60.30
CA PHE A 627 -22.49 -8.75 60.12
C PHE A 627 -21.41 -9.38 59.23
N GLY A 628 -20.69 -10.38 59.78
CA GLY A 628 -19.71 -11.26 59.13
C GLY A 628 -19.07 -10.74 57.83
N GLY A 629 -17.85 -10.21 57.92
CA GLY A 629 -17.06 -9.70 56.78
C GLY A 629 -16.61 -10.79 55.80
N GLY A 630 -17.56 -11.44 55.14
CA GLY A 630 -17.31 -12.34 54.02
C GLY A 630 -17.05 -11.57 52.72
N MET A 631 -16.27 -12.19 51.84
CA MET A 631 -16.11 -11.72 50.45
C MET A 631 -17.47 -11.70 49.74
N PRO A 632 -17.69 -10.82 48.74
CA PRO A 632 -18.93 -10.83 47.98
C PRO A 632 -19.13 -12.20 47.32
N GLU A 633 -20.28 -12.83 47.54
CA GLU A 633 -20.60 -14.10 46.90
C GLU A 633 -20.69 -13.93 45.37
N PRO A 634 -20.42 -14.99 44.57
CA PRO A 634 -20.56 -14.95 43.11
C PRO A 634 -21.92 -14.42 42.62
N ALA A 635 -22.99 -14.69 43.37
CA ALA A 635 -24.34 -14.17 43.09
C ALA A 635 -24.41 -12.64 43.12
N THR A 636 -23.60 -11.98 43.95
CA THR A 636 -23.51 -10.51 44.05
C THR A 636 -22.93 -9.91 42.78
N TYR A 637 -21.87 -10.51 42.23
CA TYR A 637 -21.25 -10.07 40.97
C TYR A 637 -22.22 -10.22 39.80
N ARG A 638 -22.87 -11.39 39.68
CA ARG A 638 -23.88 -11.64 38.65
C ARG A 638 -25.02 -10.62 38.72
N SER A 639 -25.56 -10.39 39.92
CA SER A 639 -26.63 -9.40 40.13
C SER A 639 -26.19 -7.97 39.77
N ALA A 640 -24.94 -7.59 40.06
CA ALA A 640 -24.43 -6.27 39.70
C ALA A 640 -24.28 -6.10 38.18
N ILE A 641 -23.83 -7.15 37.49
CA ILE A 641 -23.69 -7.18 36.03
C ILE A 641 -25.06 -7.10 35.36
N GLU A 642 -26.03 -7.90 35.79
CA GLU A 642 -27.40 -7.92 35.23
C GLU A 642 -28.18 -6.62 35.49
N ARG A 643 -27.80 -5.84 36.52
CA ARG A 643 -28.36 -4.51 36.77
C ARG A 643 -27.71 -3.42 35.92
N TYR A 644 -26.43 -3.55 35.60
CA TYR A 644 -25.69 -2.54 34.85
C TYR A 644 -25.81 -2.75 33.33
N PHE A 645 -25.56 -3.97 32.86
CA PHE A 645 -25.68 -4.34 31.46
C PHE A 645 -27.09 -4.81 31.14
N ARG A 646 -27.58 -4.43 29.96
CA ARG A 646 -28.87 -4.91 29.46
C ARG A 646 -28.82 -6.43 29.25
N PRO A 647 -29.91 -7.18 29.52
CA PRO A 647 -29.95 -8.63 29.34
C PRO A 647 -29.55 -9.09 27.93
N GLU A 648 -29.89 -8.32 26.90
CA GLU A 648 -29.57 -8.63 25.50
C GLU A 648 -28.05 -8.75 25.29
N PHE A 649 -27.26 -7.88 25.92
CA PHE A 649 -25.81 -7.90 25.82
C PHE A 649 -25.21 -9.08 26.60
N VAL A 650 -25.67 -9.30 27.84
CA VAL A 650 -25.20 -10.39 28.69
C VAL A 650 -25.46 -11.75 28.04
N ASN A 651 -26.61 -11.91 27.38
CA ASN A 651 -26.98 -13.14 26.69
C ASN A 651 -26.15 -13.44 25.43
N ARG A 652 -25.38 -12.47 24.90
CA ARG A 652 -24.44 -12.71 23.78
C ARG A 652 -23.06 -13.16 24.24
N ILE A 653 -22.78 -13.09 25.55
CA ILE A 653 -21.52 -13.55 26.14
C ILE A 653 -21.64 -15.05 26.41
N ASP A 654 -20.67 -15.83 25.93
CA ASP A 654 -20.71 -17.29 26.07
C ASP A 654 -20.52 -17.73 27.53
N GLU A 655 -19.65 -17.05 28.27
CA GLU A 655 -19.36 -17.42 29.66
C GLU A 655 -19.03 -16.21 30.56
N LEU A 656 -19.71 -16.13 31.70
CA LEU A 656 -19.42 -15.20 32.79
C LEU A 656 -18.54 -15.89 33.83
N VAL A 657 -17.29 -15.44 33.96
CA VAL A 657 -16.31 -15.99 34.90
C VAL A 657 -16.13 -15.04 36.08
N ILE A 658 -16.46 -15.52 37.28
CA ILE A 658 -16.30 -14.75 38.53
C ILE A 658 -14.94 -15.07 39.15
N PHE A 659 -14.12 -14.04 39.32
CA PHE A 659 -12.84 -14.09 40.01
C PHE A 659 -13.03 -13.77 41.48
N ARG A 660 -12.51 -14.65 42.33
CA ARG A 660 -12.52 -14.43 43.78
C ARG A 660 -11.37 -13.53 44.19
N SER A 661 -11.52 -12.88 45.33
CA SER A 661 -10.40 -12.21 46.00
C SER A 661 -9.31 -13.22 46.35
N LEU A 662 -8.05 -12.79 46.24
CA LEU A 662 -6.89 -13.62 46.55
C LEU A 662 -6.73 -13.81 48.05
N GLU A 663 -6.36 -15.03 48.45
CA GLU A 663 -5.96 -15.36 49.82
C GLU A 663 -4.44 -15.14 50.01
N GLU A 664 -3.98 -15.11 51.26
CA GLU A 664 -2.55 -14.96 51.56
C GLU A 664 -1.70 -16.10 50.95
N SER A 665 -2.25 -17.32 50.91
CA SER A 665 -1.67 -18.48 50.24
C SER A 665 -1.51 -18.26 48.73
N ASP A 666 -2.51 -17.67 48.08
CA ASP A 666 -2.47 -17.36 46.64
C ASP A 666 -1.38 -16.32 46.37
N ILE A 667 -1.30 -15.26 47.18
CA ILE A 667 -0.29 -14.20 47.01
C ILE A 667 1.12 -14.75 47.23
N TYR A 668 1.30 -15.64 48.18
CA TYR A 668 2.58 -16.31 48.39
C TYR A 668 3.02 -17.08 47.14
N GLN A 669 2.11 -17.84 46.51
CA GLN A 669 2.40 -18.57 45.27
C GLN A 669 2.65 -17.61 44.08
N ILE A 670 1.90 -16.51 43.98
CA ILE A 670 2.16 -15.46 42.97
C ILE A 670 3.56 -14.85 43.18
N THR A 671 3.94 -14.58 44.43
CA THR A 671 5.26 -14.04 44.78
C THR A 671 6.38 -14.99 44.36
N LEU A 672 6.24 -16.29 44.61
CA LEU A 672 7.20 -17.29 44.13
C LEU A 672 7.35 -17.25 42.61
N LYS A 673 6.23 -17.22 41.89
CA LYS A 673 6.23 -17.17 40.41
C LYS A 673 6.93 -15.92 39.87
N GLU A 674 6.60 -14.73 40.39
CA GLU A 674 7.23 -13.48 39.94
C GLU A 674 8.74 -13.44 40.25
N LEU A 675 9.17 -14.02 41.37
CA LEU A 675 10.58 -14.16 41.71
C LEU A 675 11.30 -15.17 40.81
N GLU A 676 10.63 -16.25 40.40
CA GLU A 676 11.18 -17.20 39.43
C GLU A 676 11.41 -16.52 38.07
N GLU A 677 10.42 -15.75 37.60
CA GLU A 677 10.57 -14.94 36.39
C GLU A 677 11.73 -13.93 36.54
N LEU A 678 11.90 -13.34 37.73
CA LEU A 678 13.00 -12.41 38.02
C LEU A 678 14.39 -13.05 37.85
N ARG A 679 14.56 -14.35 38.16
CA ARG A 679 15.84 -15.07 37.99
C ARG A 679 16.32 -15.07 36.54
N SER A 680 15.39 -15.05 35.60
CA SER A 680 15.71 -15.11 34.17
C SER A 680 16.15 -13.77 33.56
N ARG A 681 16.17 -12.67 34.34
CA ARG A 681 16.55 -11.34 33.83
C ARG A 681 18.01 -11.29 33.41
N GLU A 682 18.26 -10.54 32.33
CA GLU A 682 19.57 -10.39 31.68
C GLU A 682 20.69 -9.98 32.64
N GLY A 683 20.40 -9.15 33.65
CA GLY A 683 21.38 -8.72 34.65
C GLY A 683 21.98 -9.89 35.45
N PHE A 684 21.20 -10.92 35.76
CA PHE A 684 21.69 -12.13 36.43
C PHE A 684 22.39 -13.06 35.45
N VAL A 685 21.78 -13.29 34.29
CA VAL A 685 22.30 -14.20 33.25
C VAL A 685 23.66 -13.74 32.71
N LYS A 686 23.82 -12.46 32.37
CA LYS A 686 25.10 -11.89 31.91
C LYS A 686 26.18 -11.94 32.99
N SER A 687 25.77 -11.82 34.24
CA SER A 687 26.68 -11.85 35.38
C SER A 687 27.02 -13.28 35.84
N GLY A 688 26.47 -14.31 35.19
CA GLY A 688 26.70 -15.70 35.56
C GLY A 688 26.17 -16.07 36.96
N LEU A 689 25.17 -15.35 37.47
CA LEU A 689 24.64 -15.55 38.81
C LEU A 689 23.46 -16.51 38.82
N GLU A 690 23.55 -17.54 39.67
CA GLU A 690 22.41 -18.34 40.10
C GLU A 690 21.80 -17.69 41.35
N VAL A 691 20.51 -17.35 41.29
CA VAL A 691 19.85 -16.54 42.32
C VAL A 691 18.93 -17.39 43.18
N HIS A 692 19.15 -17.40 44.50
CA HIS A 692 18.29 -18.10 45.46
C HIS A 692 17.58 -17.08 46.37
N PHE A 693 16.27 -17.25 46.55
CA PHE A 693 15.47 -16.42 47.46
C PHE A 693 15.09 -17.27 48.66
N SER A 694 15.33 -16.76 49.87
CA SER A 694 14.92 -17.45 51.09
C SER A 694 13.40 -17.47 51.25
N GLU A 695 12.88 -18.47 51.97
CA GLU A 695 11.45 -18.53 52.27
C GLU A 695 10.97 -17.31 53.08
N ALA A 696 11.83 -16.78 53.97
CA ALA A 696 11.55 -15.59 54.77
C ALA A 696 11.35 -14.35 53.88
N LEU A 697 12.17 -14.19 52.84
CA LEU A 697 12.04 -13.11 51.86
C LEU A 697 10.73 -13.22 51.08
N VAL A 698 10.40 -14.41 50.60
CA VAL A 698 9.15 -14.65 49.86
C VAL A 698 7.93 -14.30 50.74
N ARG A 699 7.89 -14.78 52.00
CA ARG A 699 6.80 -14.48 52.93
C ARG A 699 6.70 -12.98 53.23
N GLN A 700 7.83 -12.29 53.40
CA GLN A 700 7.82 -10.86 53.60
C GLN A 700 7.28 -10.11 52.38
N LEU A 701 7.73 -10.46 51.18
CA LEU A 701 7.26 -9.84 49.94
C LEU A 701 5.77 -10.09 49.71
N ALA A 702 5.29 -11.31 49.99
CA ALA A 702 3.88 -11.65 49.92
C ALA A 702 3.05 -10.80 50.90
N SER A 703 3.52 -10.64 52.14
CA SER A 703 2.84 -9.84 53.16
C SER A 703 2.81 -8.34 52.81
N VAL A 704 3.92 -7.78 52.32
CA VAL A 704 4.02 -6.35 51.96
C VAL A 704 3.33 -6.06 50.62
N GLY A 705 3.36 -7.01 49.69
CA GLY A 705 2.77 -6.93 48.36
C GLY A 705 1.28 -7.26 48.30
N PHE A 706 0.67 -7.64 49.42
CA PHE A 706 -0.76 -7.96 49.51
C PHE A 706 -1.58 -6.78 50.01
N ASP A 707 -2.66 -6.47 49.28
CA ASP A 707 -3.70 -5.57 49.75
C ASP A 707 -5.07 -6.23 49.54
N ALA A 708 -5.90 -6.31 50.59
CA ALA A 708 -7.20 -6.96 50.53
C ALA A 708 -8.21 -6.28 49.57
N ARG A 709 -7.96 -5.03 49.15
CA ARG A 709 -8.74 -4.29 48.15
C ARG A 709 -8.12 -4.37 46.75
N TYR A 710 -6.79 -4.30 46.65
CA TYR A 710 -6.08 -4.22 45.35
C TYR A 710 -5.45 -5.53 44.87
N GLY A 711 -5.60 -6.62 45.62
CA GLY A 711 -5.07 -7.94 45.27
C GLY A 711 -3.54 -7.95 45.21
N ALA A 712 -2.98 -8.57 44.17
CA ALA A 712 -1.54 -8.66 43.95
C ALA A 712 -0.94 -7.41 43.27
N ARG A 713 -1.71 -6.35 43.02
CA ARG A 713 -1.21 -5.15 42.31
C ARG A 713 -0.01 -4.47 43.00
N PRO A 714 0.08 -4.38 44.34
CA PRO A 714 1.24 -3.81 45.01
C PRO A 714 2.50 -4.69 44.93
N LEU A 715 2.37 -5.99 44.64
CA LEU A 715 3.46 -6.96 44.69
C LEU A 715 4.61 -6.63 43.74
N GLN A 716 4.32 -6.23 42.49
CA GLN A 716 5.37 -5.86 41.55
C GLN A 716 6.21 -4.69 42.07
N ARG A 717 5.56 -3.71 42.70
CA ARG A 717 6.24 -2.57 43.32
C ARG A 717 7.07 -3.01 44.52
N ALA A 718 6.54 -3.92 45.35
CA ALA A 718 7.29 -4.49 46.46
C ALA A 718 8.54 -5.25 45.98
N ILE A 719 8.43 -6.06 44.92
CA ILE A 719 9.59 -6.75 44.33
C ILE A 719 10.60 -5.75 43.77
N GLU A 720 10.14 -4.70 43.08
CA GLU A 720 11.02 -3.68 42.53
C GLU A 720 11.79 -2.93 43.63
N ASP A 721 11.08 -2.47 44.67
CA ASP A 721 11.65 -1.65 45.75
C ASP A 721 12.54 -2.47 46.70
N TYR A 722 12.14 -3.70 47.05
CA TYR A 722 12.82 -4.52 48.06
C TYR A 722 13.86 -5.48 47.48
N VAL A 723 13.76 -5.84 46.19
CA VAL A 723 14.66 -6.82 45.56
C VAL A 723 15.43 -6.19 44.40
N VAL A 724 14.73 -5.72 43.36
CA VAL A 724 15.39 -5.30 42.11
C VAL A 724 16.32 -4.12 42.33
N MET A 725 15.85 -3.06 43.00
CA MET A 725 16.62 -1.84 43.21
C MET A 725 17.86 -2.08 44.11
N PRO A 726 17.77 -2.78 45.26
CA PRO A 726 18.95 -3.13 46.05
C PRO A 726 19.94 -4.04 45.31
N VAL A 727 19.45 -5.04 44.58
CA VAL A 727 20.30 -5.95 43.81
C VAL A 727 21.02 -5.23 42.68
N ALA A 728 20.33 -4.35 41.95
CA ALA A 728 20.94 -3.55 40.88
C ALA A 728 22.07 -2.67 41.43
N ARG A 729 21.87 -2.02 42.59
CA ARG A 729 22.94 -1.26 43.27
C ARG A 729 24.11 -2.17 43.67
N TRP A 730 23.82 -3.35 44.20
CA TRP A 730 24.84 -4.31 44.59
C TRP A 730 25.66 -4.78 43.38
N LEU A 731 25.02 -5.12 42.25
CA LEU A 731 25.69 -5.52 41.00
C LEU A 731 26.60 -4.42 40.43
N LEU A 732 26.23 -3.15 40.58
CA LEU A 732 27.05 -2.02 40.12
C LEU A 732 28.25 -1.75 41.04
N GLN A 733 28.15 -2.11 42.32
CA GLN A 733 29.19 -1.85 43.33
C GLN A 733 30.18 -3.01 43.51
N ASN A 734 29.81 -4.22 43.08
CA ASN A 734 30.61 -5.42 43.29
C ASN A 734 31.04 -6.02 41.96
N THR A 735 32.34 -6.28 41.81
CA THR A 735 32.86 -7.00 40.63
C THR A 735 32.64 -8.50 40.81
N ILE A 736 31.92 -9.12 39.88
CA ILE A 736 31.64 -10.55 39.90
C ILE A 736 32.71 -11.28 39.06
N PRO A 737 33.60 -12.07 39.67
CA PRO A 737 34.76 -12.64 38.99
C PRO A 737 34.46 -13.87 38.11
N GLY A 738 33.20 -14.35 38.07
CA GLY A 738 32.82 -15.56 37.31
C GLY A 738 31.42 -16.05 37.65
N GLN A 739 31.15 -17.35 37.47
CA GLN A 739 29.89 -17.96 37.92
C GLN A 739 29.81 -18.00 39.45
N GLY A 740 28.63 -17.75 40.01
CA GLY A 740 28.45 -17.74 41.46
C GLY A 740 26.98 -17.76 41.87
N GLN A 741 26.74 -18.03 43.15
CA GLN A 741 25.41 -18.04 43.73
C GLN A 741 25.16 -16.78 44.53
N LEU A 742 24.06 -16.09 44.25
CA LEU A 742 23.58 -14.95 45.02
C LEU A 742 22.37 -15.39 45.86
N HIS A 743 22.55 -15.42 47.18
CA HIS A 743 21.50 -15.74 48.13
C HIS A 743 20.90 -14.44 48.67
N LEU A 744 19.59 -14.27 48.48
CA LEU A 744 18.83 -13.12 48.95
C LEU A 744 17.95 -13.56 50.12
N ASP A 745 18.13 -12.90 51.24
CA ASP A 745 17.41 -13.17 52.48
C ASP A 745 16.95 -11.87 53.13
N VAL A 746 16.32 -11.98 54.29
CA VAL A 746 15.87 -10.87 55.11
C VAL A 746 16.59 -10.92 56.46
N ASP A 747 17.16 -9.79 56.88
CA ASP A 747 17.73 -9.65 58.22
C ASP A 747 16.67 -9.50 59.34
N ALA A 748 17.10 -9.48 60.59
CA ALA A 748 16.21 -9.32 61.75
C ALA A 748 15.40 -7.99 61.74
N ASN A 749 15.83 -6.99 60.97
CA ASN A 749 15.17 -5.69 60.80
C ASN A 749 14.30 -5.61 59.55
N ARG A 750 14.01 -6.75 58.90
CA ARG A 750 13.22 -6.85 57.68
C ARG A 750 13.87 -6.18 56.45
N ARG A 751 15.19 -6.01 56.44
CA ARG A 751 15.95 -5.47 55.30
C ARG A 751 16.54 -6.59 54.45
N LEU A 752 16.65 -6.35 53.15
CA LEU A 752 17.26 -7.30 52.23
C LEU A 752 18.74 -7.52 52.58
N SER A 753 19.10 -8.77 52.77
CA SER A 753 20.47 -9.25 52.95
C SER A 753 20.91 -9.98 51.67
N LEU A 754 22.07 -9.63 51.13
CA LEU A 754 22.64 -10.27 49.94
C LEU A 754 23.93 -10.99 50.31
N LYS A 755 24.03 -12.28 49.99
CA LYS A 755 25.23 -13.09 50.20
C LYS A 755 25.66 -13.74 48.89
N TYR A 756 26.81 -13.31 48.38
CA TYR A 756 27.44 -13.92 47.21
C TYR A 756 28.40 -15.04 47.62
N THR A 757 28.34 -16.16 46.91
CA THR A 757 29.27 -17.28 47.04
C THR A 757 29.83 -17.56 45.64
N ALA A 758 31.15 -17.44 45.47
CA ALA A 758 31.79 -17.83 44.21
C ALA A 758 31.65 -19.36 44.03
N SER A 759 31.38 -19.80 42.79
CA SER A 759 31.35 -21.22 42.46
C SER A 759 32.74 -21.82 42.39
#